data_AF-A0A7J4KJ61-F1
#
_entry.id   AF-A0A7J4KJ61-F1
#
_cell.length_a   1.000
_cell.length_b   1.000
_cell.length_c   1.000
_cell.angle_alpha   90.00
_cell.angle_beta   90.00
_cell.angle_gamma   90.00
#
_symmetry.space_group_name_H-M   'P 1'
#
loop_
_entity.id
_entity.type
_entity.pdbx_description
1 polymer ?
#
loop_
_entity_poly.entity_id
_entity_poly.type
_entity_poly.pdbx_seq_one_letter_code
_entity_poly.pdbx_strand_id
1 'polypeptide(L)'
;MIELPPESDYVIRFDSQNQTLIAQETEPTTAGLSESVIAAIAKSPRWIQLRLTSQFHYLNDPESYAAILLNSSNQFADEIAFSIACCPVGRVPSAALLKENAEALYENDQWISYADIIEYDDGMGNYSSTIQYRVLENGTEKIITLPSEIYYWYVVHPKITNEEIDAVYGPLWRNYLFNHNDINYPLLKEKLSAIQYLWDCQSYDQPGGRLWSVCINEHPTAIEAVSYWIGKTVPNQATGDRPGQASIIAHEHNGWCGELQKIAVAAQRAALIPTIAASNVGEDHVWREFYERGWHENDNWWSDTGGAVDRPDVYAYGWGKNMSAIYQWRGDGTILQDTERYIHEEDRITVDFTIKDLFLQPVDGARVIVLVKGPKDITFYRNLFSEKLQNLWDKLPEILKGKLFSLIFNKLDERIDHVPDSITGFTIATWSYTDSEGRCSVELGKNLSYLYLIQEGNLKKPWQLAHHNTLRSLKTGTDKSFRITLLDASRKPQKMTPENIHLPVCGFHLSFTSSGYQLQKHFTNEGVGRYEFLGSIDILLLDQDNFQRYQDGTAFSYLKYYDSIGAAINETFTGPTEEKNLYLIFRNHNRLTHEIIDFSLDVSVQTTGDRVQIVTPDTMLFETPFYCIGDKILISGIVTGEPVYLSFDHEPSVIELLPINGEWSYVWNTSQATLGIHLITISDGGNVSDEKSIQLIDGRPPSLTIDTPVDSAILERGILDISGRSSDNCDIDHIEVTLNNITKTATGSITWNLSWDTTEFALGDYLLSVKAIDTHGLISTHTHLIVLNESGHSWSPQIHTIFYSPSNLTNTSNVIIYANVTSTSPFALRNIVLYCFEGNETMSYEMYQYGKNPVQGRHEEDPFFNQSNAPLFGVELGQFSSGQSIGFWIVATDTANNRVQSEGDAFTIQ
;
A
#
# COMPACT_ATOMS: atom_id res chain seq x y z
N MET A 1 12.99 19.36 -7.32
CA MET A 1 11.93 18.59 -8.02
C MET A 1 10.68 19.45 -8.23
N ILE A 2 10.10 19.48 -9.44
CA ILE A 2 8.94 20.30 -9.84
C ILE A 2 7.88 19.45 -10.51
N GLU A 3 6.61 19.62 -10.12
CA GLU A 3 5.47 19.05 -10.85
C GLU A 3 4.89 20.09 -11.84
N LEU A 4 4.83 19.73 -13.11
CA LEU A 4 4.27 20.51 -14.20
C LEU A 4 2.94 19.89 -14.62
N PRO A 5 1.80 20.55 -14.34
CA PRO A 5 0.51 20.15 -14.86
C PRO A 5 0.48 20.05 -16.39
N PRO A 6 -0.49 19.33 -16.98
CA PRO A 6 -0.69 19.32 -18.42
C PRO A 6 -0.84 20.75 -18.98
N GLU A 7 -0.20 21.01 -20.13
CA GLU A 7 -0.22 22.31 -20.80
C GLU A 7 0.31 23.48 -19.95
N SER A 8 1.23 23.19 -19.02
CA SER A 8 1.89 24.20 -18.20
C SER A 8 3.38 24.34 -18.55
N ASP A 9 3.94 25.48 -18.18
CA ASP A 9 5.37 25.78 -18.34
C ASP A 9 5.97 26.18 -17.00
N TYR A 10 7.25 25.88 -16.84
CA TYR A 10 8.10 26.45 -15.79
C TYR A 10 9.28 27.19 -16.40
N VAL A 11 9.46 28.45 -15.97
CA VAL A 11 10.41 29.37 -16.58
C VAL A 11 11.51 29.76 -15.60
N ILE A 12 12.76 29.73 -16.06
CA ILE A 12 13.90 30.29 -15.34
C ILE A 12 14.47 31.44 -16.18
N ARG A 13 14.51 32.63 -15.58
CA ARG A 13 15.12 33.81 -16.18
C ARG A 13 16.57 33.94 -15.74
N PHE A 14 17.48 33.98 -16.70
CA PHE A 14 18.83 34.47 -16.48
C PHE A 14 18.86 35.99 -16.67
N ASP A 15 19.03 36.72 -15.58
CA ASP A 15 19.19 38.18 -15.58
C ASP A 15 20.61 38.51 -16.03
N SER A 16 20.73 39.07 -17.25
CA SER A 16 22.02 39.38 -17.86
C SER A 16 22.79 40.50 -17.14
N GLN A 17 22.09 41.42 -16.48
CA GLN A 17 22.70 42.55 -15.76
C GLN A 17 23.24 42.11 -14.40
N ASN A 18 22.45 41.33 -13.68
CA ASN A 18 22.81 40.82 -12.35
C ASN A 18 23.59 39.51 -12.40
N GLN A 19 23.61 38.81 -13.54
CA GLN A 19 24.21 37.49 -13.71
C GLN A 19 23.63 36.47 -12.71
N THR A 20 22.32 36.55 -12.46
CA THR A 20 21.60 35.70 -11.53
C THR A 20 20.54 34.87 -12.24
N LEU A 21 20.31 33.66 -11.74
CA LEU A 21 19.16 32.85 -12.10
C LEU A 21 17.98 33.21 -11.20
N ILE A 22 16.85 33.52 -11.82
CA ILE A 22 15.61 33.88 -11.15
C ILE A 22 14.56 32.93 -11.67
N ALA A 23 14.19 31.98 -10.83
CA ALA A 23 13.12 31.03 -11.12
C ALA A 23 11.75 31.72 -11.08
N GLN A 24 10.80 31.20 -11.84
CA GLN A 24 9.40 31.61 -11.77
C GLN A 24 8.86 31.34 -10.36
N GLU A 25 8.23 32.36 -9.77
CA GLU A 25 7.47 32.19 -8.53
C GLU A 25 6.29 31.26 -8.79
N THR A 26 6.25 30.14 -8.06
CA THR A 26 5.14 29.19 -8.06
C THR A 26 4.53 29.17 -6.67
N GLU A 27 3.20 29.10 -6.59
CA GLU A 27 2.56 28.79 -5.31
C GLU A 27 3.08 27.44 -4.82
N PRO A 28 3.40 27.30 -3.52
CA PRO A 28 3.86 26.03 -2.97
C PRO A 28 2.77 24.97 -3.14
N THR A 29 3.16 23.72 -3.38
CA THR A 29 2.17 22.63 -3.53
C THR A 29 1.33 22.41 -2.26
N THR A 30 1.80 22.85 -1.09
CA THR A 30 1.02 22.83 0.16
C THR A 30 0.05 24.01 0.33
N ALA A 31 -0.04 24.93 -0.63
CA ALA A 31 -0.94 26.09 -0.54
C ALA A 31 -2.39 25.66 -0.25
N GLY A 32 -3.01 26.25 0.78
CA GLY A 32 -4.38 25.95 1.19
C GLY A 32 -4.54 24.77 2.16
N LEU A 33 -3.47 24.05 2.48
CA LEU A 33 -3.46 23.04 3.56
C LEU A 33 -3.27 23.71 4.93
N SER A 34 -3.75 23.05 5.98
CA SER A 34 -3.57 23.50 7.37
C SER A 34 -2.15 23.24 7.88
N GLU A 35 -1.77 23.94 8.95
CA GLU A 35 -0.44 23.78 9.58
C GLU A 35 -0.19 22.34 10.07
N SER A 36 -1.21 21.67 10.62
CA SER A 36 -1.15 20.27 11.05
C SER A 36 -0.88 19.31 9.89
N VAL A 37 -1.54 19.52 8.75
CA VAL A 37 -1.32 18.72 7.53
C VAL A 37 0.08 18.96 6.97
N ILE A 38 0.53 20.22 6.92
CA ILE A 38 1.89 20.57 6.49
C ILE A 38 2.94 19.89 7.38
N ALA A 39 2.73 19.91 8.69
CA ALA A 39 3.61 19.22 9.64
C ALA A 39 3.63 17.70 9.43
N ALA A 40 2.47 17.08 9.16
CA ALA A 40 2.38 15.66 8.87
C ALA A 40 3.11 15.28 7.56
N ILE A 41 3.03 16.12 6.53
CA ILE A 41 3.78 15.94 5.28
C ILE A 41 5.28 16.06 5.55
N ALA A 42 5.72 17.10 6.28
CA ALA A 42 7.13 17.33 6.59
C ALA A 42 7.75 16.19 7.40
N LYS A 43 6.99 15.58 8.32
CA LYS A 43 7.39 14.38 9.08
C LYS A 43 7.57 13.14 8.18
N SER A 44 6.75 13.01 7.15
CA SER A 44 6.72 11.83 6.29
C SER A 44 8.00 11.72 5.44
N PRO A 45 8.41 10.52 5.00
CA PRO A 45 9.62 10.35 4.20
C PRO A 45 9.62 11.20 2.93
N ARG A 46 10.75 11.84 2.62
CA ARG A 46 10.89 12.75 1.47
C ARG A 46 10.41 12.13 0.15
N TRP A 47 10.66 10.83 -0.06
CA TRP A 47 10.28 10.12 -1.28
C TRP A 47 8.76 10.04 -1.53
N ILE A 48 7.92 10.18 -0.49
CA ILE A 48 6.45 10.12 -0.62
C ILE A 48 5.75 11.47 -0.50
N GLN A 49 6.44 12.51 0.02
CA GLN A 49 5.84 13.81 0.35
C GLN A 49 5.04 14.43 -0.80
N LEU A 50 5.57 14.45 -2.03
CA LEU A 50 4.87 15.06 -3.17
C LEU A 50 3.52 14.37 -3.46
N ARG A 51 3.51 13.03 -3.49
CA ARG A 51 2.29 12.25 -3.73
C ARG A 51 1.31 12.38 -2.55
N LEU A 52 1.83 12.40 -1.33
CA LEU A 52 1.05 12.61 -0.12
C LEU A 52 0.37 13.99 -0.11
N THR A 53 1.09 15.06 -0.45
CA THR A 53 0.57 16.42 -0.58
C THR A 53 -0.57 16.47 -1.60
N SER A 54 -0.37 15.87 -2.78
CA SER A 54 -1.41 15.78 -3.81
C SER A 54 -2.66 15.09 -3.27
N GLN A 55 -2.52 13.98 -2.55
CA GLN A 55 -3.65 13.27 -1.96
C GLN A 55 -4.39 14.12 -0.91
N PHE A 56 -3.68 14.85 -0.05
CA PHE A 56 -4.30 15.68 0.99
C PHE A 56 -5.27 16.72 0.43
N HIS A 57 -5.00 17.27 -0.76
CA HIS A 57 -5.92 18.18 -1.46
C HIS A 57 -7.25 17.53 -1.86
N TYR A 58 -7.30 16.21 -1.99
CA TYR A 58 -8.50 15.46 -2.37
C TYR A 58 -9.20 14.77 -1.19
N LEU A 59 -8.64 14.81 0.02
CA LEU A 59 -9.25 14.20 1.20
C LEU A 59 -10.40 15.06 1.72
N ASN A 60 -11.50 14.41 2.10
CA ASN A 60 -12.64 15.10 2.72
C ASN A 60 -12.37 15.52 4.18
N ASP A 61 -11.49 14.79 4.86
CA ASP A 61 -11.11 15.00 6.27
C ASP A 61 -9.60 14.84 6.44
N PRO A 62 -8.79 15.79 5.92
CA PRO A 62 -7.33 15.68 5.96
C PRO A 62 -6.76 15.68 7.38
N GLU A 63 -7.44 16.30 8.35
CA GLU A 63 -6.99 16.43 9.73
C GLU A 63 -6.85 15.09 10.47
N SER A 64 -7.79 14.15 10.25
CA SER A 64 -7.70 12.83 10.89
C SER A 64 -6.49 12.02 10.44
N TYR A 65 -6.10 12.15 9.16
CA TYR A 65 -4.89 11.52 8.63
C TYR A 65 -3.61 12.21 9.12
N ALA A 66 -3.61 13.54 9.19
CA ALA A 66 -2.50 14.30 9.75
C ALA A 66 -2.26 13.92 11.23
N ALA A 67 -3.34 13.79 12.01
CA ALA A 67 -3.25 13.41 13.42
C ALA A 67 -2.64 12.03 13.64
N ILE A 68 -2.99 11.01 12.84
CA ILE A 68 -2.36 9.68 12.98
C ILE A 68 -0.89 9.70 12.58
N LEU A 69 -0.50 10.46 11.54
CA LEU A 69 0.89 10.56 11.10
C LEU A 69 1.74 11.24 12.16
N LEU A 70 1.29 12.39 12.69
CA LEU A 70 2.02 13.14 13.71
C LEU A 70 2.24 12.32 14.98
N ASN A 71 1.24 11.55 15.42
CA ASN A 71 1.32 10.72 16.62
C ASN A 71 1.96 9.33 16.40
N SER A 72 2.33 8.98 15.17
CA SER A 72 3.02 7.72 14.88
C SER A 72 4.54 7.87 15.04
N SER A 73 5.22 6.84 15.53
CA SER A 73 6.67 6.76 15.45
C SER A 73 7.11 6.60 13.98
N ASN A 74 8.38 6.86 13.69
CA ASN A 74 8.93 6.65 12.34
C ASN A 74 8.74 5.21 11.84
N GLN A 75 8.69 4.24 12.76
CA GLN A 75 8.41 2.82 12.47
C GLN A 75 7.09 2.58 11.71
N PHE A 76 6.07 3.43 11.87
CA PHE A 76 4.78 3.23 11.17
C PHE A 76 4.45 4.36 10.18
N ALA A 77 5.18 5.48 10.27
CA ALA A 77 4.80 6.71 9.60
C ALA A 77 4.94 6.60 8.08
N ASP A 78 5.92 5.85 7.59
CA ASP A 78 6.13 5.61 6.16
C ASP A 78 5.04 4.70 5.56
N GLU A 79 4.63 3.60 6.22
CA GLU A 79 3.52 2.77 5.73
C GLU A 79 2.18 3.49 5.75
N ILE A 80 1.92 4.30 6.78
CA ILE A 80 0.72 5.13 6.86
C ILE A 80 0.74 6.18 5.74
N ALA A 81 1.84 6.91 5.58
CA ALA A 81 2.00 7.92 4.54
C ALA A 81 1.84 7.32 3.14
N PHE A 82 2.46 6.17 2.89
CA PHE A 82 2.31 5.42 1.65
C PHE A 82 0.85 5.01 1.40
N SER A 83 0.18 4.45 2.40
CA SER A 83 -1.20 3.97 2.28
C SER A 83 -2.18 5.12 2.00
N ILE A 84 -1.96 6.29 2.60
CA ILE A 84 -2.73 7.51 2.29
C ILE A 84 -2.47 7.91 0.83
N ALA A 85 -1.21 8.12 0.47
CA ALA A 85 -0.79 8.67 -0.81
C ALA A 85 -1.08 7.77 -2.03
N CYS A 86 -1.12 6.45 -1.83
CA CYS A 86 -1.19 5.46 -2.91
C CYS A 86 -2.55 4.79 -3.08
N CYS A 87 -3.54 5.07 -2.22
CA CYS A 87 -4.92 4.66 -2.48
C CYS A 87 -5.53 5.46 -3.65
N PRO A 88 -6.54 4.91 -4.36
CA PRO A 88 -7.24 5.66 -5.41
C PRO A 88 -7.81 6.96 -4.86
N VAL A 89 -7.69 8.05 -5.62
CA VAL A 89 -8.19 9.37 -5.21
C VAL A 89 -9.69 9.29 -4.90
N GLY A 90 -10.08 9.82 -3.74
CA GLY A 90 -11.46 9.82 -3.24
C GLY A 90 -11.94 8.48 -2.65
N ARG A 91 -11.07 7.46 -2.55
CA ARG A 91 -11.37 6.15 -1.93
C ARG A 91 -10.28 5.68 -0.96
N VAL A 92 -9.83 6.59 -0.10
CA VAL A 92 -8.89 6.28 0.98
C VAL A 92 -9.66 5.67 2.17
N PRO A 93 -9.22 4.55 2.76
CA PRO A 93 -9.80 4.00 4.00
C PRO A 93 -9.68 4.99 5.16
N SER A 94 -10.49 4.81 6.20
CA SER A 94 -10.42 5.68 7.38
C SER A 94 -9.02 5.69 8.01
N ALA A 95 -8.63 6.83 8.59
CA ALA A 95 -7.34 6.99 9.28
C ALA A 95 -7.09 5.88 10.32
N ALA A 96 -8.12 5.50 11.09
CA ALA A 96 -8.02 4.42 12.06
C ALA A 96 -7.66 3.07 11.42
N LEU A 97 -8.24 2.74 10.26
CA LEU A 97 -7.92 1.49 9.54
C LEU A 97 -6.53 1.51 8.93
N LEU A 98 -6.04 2.67 8.46
CA LEU A 98 -4.67 2.77 7.95
C LEU A 98 -3.64 2.62 9.06
N LYS A 99 -3.93 3.13 10.26
CA LYS A 99 -3.11 2.91 11.45
C LYS A 99 -3.10 1.43 11.84
N GLU A 100 -4.27 0.80 11.96
CA GLU A 100 -4.38 -0.64 12.23
C GLU A 100 -3.64 -1.48 11.15
N ASN A 101 -3.75 -1.09 9.88
CA ASN A 101 -3.08 -1.74 8.76
C ASN A 101 -1.56 -1.80 8.97
N ALA A 102 -0.94 -0.68 9.37
CA ALA A 102 0.48 -0.57 9.62
C ALA A 102 0.90 -1.32 10.90
N GLU A 103 0.18 -1.12 12.01
CA GLU A 103 0.46 -1.80 13.29
C GLU A 103 0.41 -3.34 13.14
N ALA A 104 -0.59 -3.85 12.40
CA ALA A 104 -0.74 -5.29 12.15
C ALA A 104 0.43 -5.92 11.37
N LEU A 105 1.20 -5.15 10.58
CA LEU A 105 2.38 -5.67 9.89
C LEU A 105 3.44 -6.10 10.91
N TYR A 106 3.77 -5.21 11.84
CA TYR A 106 4.77 -5.45 12.89
C TYR A 106 4.27 -6.42 13.96
N GLU A 107 2.97 -6.45 14.25
CA GLU A 107 2.39 -7.49 15.10
C GLU A 107 2.54 -8.87 14.47
N ASN A 108 2.26 -9.01 13.16
CA ASN A 108 2.40 -10.29 12.46
C ASN A 108 3.86 -10.72 12.31
N ASP A 109 4.78 -9.77 12.08
CA ASP A 109 6.23 -10.00 11.99
C ASP A 109 6.77 -10.77 13.21
N GLN A 110 6.31 -10.43 14.42
CA GLN A 110 6.69 -11.12 15.65
C GLN A 110 6.32 -12.62 15.70
N TRP A 111 5.36 -13.05 14.88
CA TRP A 111 4.88 -14.44 14.81
C TRP A 111 5.42 -15.21 13.60
N ILE A 112 6.05 -14.52 12.65
CA ILE A 112 6.51 -15.10 11.39
C ILE A 112 8.01 -15.33 11.49
N SER A 113 8.44 -16.57 11.31
CA SER A 113 9.88 -16.88 11.36
C SER A 113 10.59 -16.68 10.02
N TYR A 114 9.93 -16.83 8.88
CA TYR A 114 10.62 -16.76 7.58
C TYR A 114 10.86 -15.34 7.05
N ALA A 115 10.36 -14.32 7.75
CA ALA A 115 10.42 -12.93 7.32
C ALA A 115 10.73 -12.00 8.49
N ASP A 116 11.43 -10.90 8.23
CA ASP A 116 11.74 -9.85 9.20
C ASP A 116 11.58 -8.47 8.53
N ILE A 117 10.80 -7.55 9.10
CA ILE A 117 10.72 -6.16 8.61
C ILE A 117 11.99 -5.39 9.03
N ILE A 118 12.60 -4.69 8.08
CA ILE A 118 13.86 -3.96 8.23
C ILE A 118 13.64 -2.47 7.96
N GLU A 119 14.08 -1.65 8.91
CA GLU A 119 14.03 -0.18 8.85
C GLU A 119 15.31 0.44 8.26
N TYR A 120 15.15 1.48 7.44
CA TYR A 120 16.23 2.36 6.99
C TYR A 120 15.91 3.81 7.35
N ASP A 121 16.88 4.54 7.92
CA ASP A 121 16.78 5.96 8.20
C ASP A 121 18.14 6.62 7.93
N ASP A 122 18.17 7.63 7.05
CA ASP A 122 19.40 8.37 6.72
C ASP A 122 19.72 9.52 7.70
N GLY A 123 18.82 9.79 8.65
CA GLY A 123 18.91 10.88 9.63
C GLY A 123 18.73 12.27 9.02
N MET A 124 18.27 12.37 7.77
CA MET A 124 17.92 13.60 7.06
C MET A 124 16.40 13.72 6.85
N GLY A 125 15.60 12.96 7.61
CA GLY A 125 14.15 12.92 7.45
C GLY A 125 13.70 12.07 6.26
N ASN A 126 14.55 11.17 5.76
CA ASN A 126 14.19 10.22 4.72
C ASN A 126 14.45 8.79 5.22
N TYR A 127 13.35 8.09 5.46
CA TYR A 127 13.33 6.74 6.01
C TYR A 127 12.36 5.85 5.22
N SER A 128 12.56 4.54 5.32
CA SER A 128 11.76 3.56 4.61
C SER A 128 11.94 2.17 5.20
N SER A 129 10.95 1.32 5.04
CA SER A 129 11.02 -0.09 5.42
C SER A 129 11.06 -1.02 4.21
N THR A 130 11.52 -2.24 4.47
CA THR A 130 11.38 -3.37 3.57
C THR A 130 11.34 -4.66 4.38
N ILE A 131 11.34 -5.81 3.72
CA ILE A 131 11.33 -7.11 4.37
C ILE A 131 12.48 -7.98 3.88
N GLN A 132 13.02 -8.76 4.80
CA GLN A 132 14.05 -9.75 4.55
C GLN A 132 13.46 -11.16 4.73
N TYR A 133 13.68 -12.05 3.76
CA TYR A 133 13.13 -13.40 3.77
C TYR A 133 14.22 -14.47 3.87
N ARG A 134 13.88 -15.58 4.51
CA ARG A 134 14.58 -16.86 4.42
C ARG A 134 13.96 -17.71 3.32
N VAL A 135 14.75 -18.15 2.35
CA VAL A 135 14.34 -19.06 1.26
C VAL A 135 15.24 -20.30 1.23
N LEU A 136 14.70 -21.44 0.78
CA LEU A 136 15.42 -22.71 0.69
C LEU A 136 15.79 -23.00 -0.77
N GLU A 137 16.91 -22.46 -1.25
CA GLU A 137 17.31 -22.65 -2.66
C GLU A 137 18.25 -23.86 -2.79
N ASN A 138 17.82 -24.90 -3.52
CA ASN A 138 18.60 -26.14 -3.70
C ASN A 138 19.05 -26.79 -2.37
N GLY A 139 18.17 -26.77 -1.36
CA GLY A 139 18.46 -27.29 -0.02
C GLY A 139 19.41 -26.42 0.82
N THR A 140 19.74 -25.21 0.36
CA THR A 140 20.57 -24.25 1.07
C THR A 140 19.73 -23.02 1.46
N GLU A 141 19.78 -22.65 2.73
CA GLU A 141 19.14 -21.42 3.20
C GLU A 141 19.82 -20.19 2.61
N LYS A 142 19.01 -19.25 2.11
CA LYS A 142 19.44 -17.93 1.67
C LYS A 142 18.57 -16.85 2.29
N ILE A 143 19.22 -15.72 2.54
CA ILE A 143 18.56 -14.51 3.02
C ILE A 143 18.45 -13.53 1.85
N ILE A 144 17.24 -13.11 1.53
CA ILE A 144 16.93 -12.21 0.40
C ILE A 144 16.22 -10.97 0.95
N THR A 145 16.74 -9.79 0.64
CA THR A 145 16.07 -8.52 0.96
C THR A 145 15.22 -8.07 -0.22
N LEU A 146 13.95 -7.77 0.04
CA LEU A 146 13.00 -7.32 -0.96
C LEU A 146 13.27 -5.86 -1.37
N PRO A 147 13.04 -5.46 -2.64
CA PRO A 147 12.99 -4.05 -2.98
C PRO A 147 11.84 -3.34 -2.24
N SER A 148 12.10 -2.17 -1.64
CA SER A 148 11.11 -1.44 -0.82
C SER A 148 9.81 -1.15 -1.59
N GLU A 149 9.88 -0.85 -2.88
CA GLU A 149 8.68 -0.63 -3.71
C GLU A 149 7.74 -1.85 -3.71
N ILE A 150 8.30 -3.07 -3.74
CA ILE A 150 7.50 -4.30 -3.72
C ILE A 150 6.87 -4.51 -2.33
N TYR A 151 7.59 -4.19 -1.26
CA TYR A 151 7.06 -4.22 0.10
C TYR A 151 5.83 -3.31 0.23
N TYR A 152 5.97 -2.03 -0.15
CA TYR A 152 4.87 -1.07 0.00
C TYR A 152 3.65 -1.43 -0.86
N TRP A 153 3.84 -1.74 -2.15
CA TRP A 153 2.69 -2.02 -3.02
C TRP A 153 2.00 -3.35 -2.76
N TYR A 154 2.74 -4.37 -2.33
CA TYR A 154 2.26 -5.74 -2.37
C TYR A 154 2.28 -6.44 -1.02
N VAL A 155 2.66 -5.75 0.06
CA VAL A 155 2.48 -6.18 1.46
C VAL A 155 1.70 -5.13 2.25
N VAL A 156 2.16 -3.87 2.21
CA VAL A 156 1.59 -2.76 3.00
C VAL A 156 0.22 -2.33 2.48
N HIS A 157 0.08 -2.17 1.16
CA HIS A 157 -1.11 -1.56 0.56
C HIS A 157 -2.41 -2.28 0.98
N PRO A 158 -3.42 -1.55 1.51
CA PRO A 158 -4.62 -2.15 2.11
C PRO A 158 -5.61 -2.72 1.08
N LYS A 159 -5.53 -2.28 -0.19
CA LYS A 159 -6.37 -2.76 -1.29
C LYS A 159 -5.77 -3.99 -1.98
N ILE A 160 -6.61 -5.01 -2.18
CA ILE A 160 -6.31 -6.30 -2.82
C ILE A 160 -6.63 -6.25 -4.31
N THR A 161 -7.86 -5.87 -4.68
CA THR A 161 -8.35 -5.81 -6.07
C THR A 161 -9.23 -4.56 -6.30
N ASN A 162 -10.53 -4.76 -6.56
CA ASN A 162 -11.50 -3.73 -6.86
C ASN A 162 -12.50 -3.48 -5.72
N GLU A 163 -12.31 -4.12 -4.56
CA GLU A 163 -13.17 -4.00 -3.39
C GLU A 163 -13.06 -2.63 -2.70
N GLU A 164 -14.08 -2.29 -1.92
CA GLU A 164 -14.05 -1.14 -1.03
C GLU A 164 -13.46 -1.57 0.31
N ILE A 165 -12.43 -0.90 0.79
CA ILE A 165 -11.79 -1.31 2.04
C ILE A 165 -12.66 -0.86 3.22
N ASP A 166 -13.05 -1.81 4.07
CA ASP A 166 -13.82 -1.54 5.27
C ASP A 166 -13.50 -2.55 6.38
N ALA A 167 -13.82 -2.19 7.62
CA ALA A 167 -13.66 -3.03 8.80
C ALA A 167 -14.86 -3.97 8.94
N VAL A 168 -14.91 -5.00 8.10
CA VAL A 168 -15.95 -6.02 8.22
C VAL A 168 -15.61 -6.98 9.36
N TYR A 169 -16.53 -7.10 10.30
CA TYR A 169 -16.38 -7.84 11.55
C TYR A 169 -15.40 -7.23 12.56
N GLY A 170 -15.15 -5.93 12.49
CA GLY A 170 -14.36 -5.21 13.50
C GLY A 170 -13.00 -4.77 12.98
N PRO A 171 -12.02 -5.68 12.78
CA PRO A 171 -10.72 -5.32 12.26
C PRO A 171 -10.66 -5.32 10.72
N LEU A 172 -9.57 -4.79 10.17
CA LEU A 172 -9.22 -4.96 8.75
C LEU A 172 -8.95 -6.44 8.43
N TRP A 173 -9.15 -6.83 7.17
CA TRP A 173 -8.90 -8.20 6.70
C TRP A 173 -7.54 -8.77 7.13
N ARG A 174 -6.47 -7.95 7.22
CA ARG A 174 -5.13 -8.45 7.59
C ARG A 174 -5.14 -9.06 8.98
N ASN A 175 -5.65 -8.32 9.94
CA ASN A 175 -5.72 -8.73 11.32
C ASN A 175 -6.80 -9.83 11.50
N TYR A 176 -7.95 -9.70 10.83
CA TYR A 176 -9.00 -10.72 10.84
C TYR A 176 -8.47 -12.10 10.40
N LEU A 177 -7.88 -12.20 9.20
CA LEU A 177 -7.45 -13.48 8.64
C LEU A 177 -6.28 -14.10 9.41
N PHE A 178 -5.40 -13.27 9.97
CA PHE A 178 -4.26 -13.77 10.75
C PHE A 178 -4.70 -14.32 12.11
N ASN A 179 -5.66 -13.65 12.77
CA ASN A 179 -6.01 -13.91 14.17
C ASN A 179 -7.34 -14.64 14.40
N HIS A 180 -8.17 -14.85 13.37
CA HIS A 180 -9.49 -15.52 13.50
C HIS A 180 -9.63 -16.74 12.58
N ASN A 181 -10.39 -17.71 13.07
CA ASN A 181 -10.94 -18.85 12.34
C ASN A 181 -12.26 -19.27 12.98
N ASP A 182 -13.15 -19.86 12.19
CA ASP A 182 -14.35 -20.52 12.71
C ASP A 182 -14.03 -21.94 13.21
N ILE A 183 -14.84 -22.45 14.14
CA ILE A 183 -14.65 -23.81 14.67
C ILE A 183 -14.74 -24.82 13.51
N ASN A 184 -13.78 -25.75 13.46
CA ASN A 184 -13.49 -26.74 12.40
C ASN A 184 -12.73 -26.24 11.17
N TYR A 185 -12.30 -24.98 11.15
CA TYR A 185 -11.45 -24.42 10.10
C TYR A 185 -10.07 -24.06 10.67
N PRO A 186 -8.99 -24.11 9.87
CA PRO A 186 -7.64 -23.84 10.38
C PRO A 186 -7.42 -22.36 10.67
N LEU A 187 -6.57 -22.08 11.66
CA LEU A 187 -6.12 -20.72 11.97
C LEU A 187 -4.82 -20.40 11.22
N LEU A 188 -4.77 -19.24 10.55
CA LEU A 188 -3.62 -18.89 9.70
C LEU A 188 -2.32 -18.76 10.51
N LYS A 189 -2.32 -17.97 11.58
CA LYS A 189 -1.12 -17.79 12.42
C LYS A 189 -0.60 -19.10 13.02
N GLU A 190 -1.51 -20.02 13.37
CA GLU A 190 -1.14 -21.35 13.87
C GLU A 190 -0.34 -22.11 12.80
N LYS A 191 -0.81 -22.10 11.54
CA LYS A 191 -0.13 -22.79 10.43
C LYS A 191 1.21 -22.17 10.06
N LEU A 192 1.39 -20.87 10.27
CA LEU A 192 2.65 -20.17 9.97
C LEU A 192 3.69 -20.27 11.09
N SER A 193 3.27 -20.48 12.35
CA SER A 193 4.12 -20.42 13.54
C SER A 193 5.37 -21.30 13.52
N ALA A 194 5.34 -22.43 12.79
CA ALA A 194 6.44 -23.38 12.68
C ALA A 194 7.22 -23.30 11.34
N ILE A 195 6.83 -22.41 10.43
CA ILE A 195 7.39 -22.35 9.07
C ILE A 195 8.62 -21.44 9.06
N GLN A 196 9.74 -21.97 8.56
CA GLN A 196 11.05 -21.28 8.56
C GLN A 196 11.42 -20.64 7.23
N TYR A 197 10.77 -21.04 6.14
CA TYR A 197 11.10 -20.60 4.78
C TYR A 197 9.90 -20.01 4.07
N LEU A 198 10.11 -18.91 3.35
CA LEU A 198 9.09 -18.32 2.48
C LEU A 198 8.74 -19.31 1.35
N TRP A 199 9.77 -19.76 0.62
CA TRP A 199 9.67 -20.64 -0.55
C TRP A 199 10.95 -21.46 -0.70
N ASP A 200 10.86 -22.59 -1.39
CA ASP A 200 11.96 -23.53 -1.67
C ASP A 200 12.45 -23.47 -3.12
N CYS A 201 12.01 -22.45 -3.86
CA CYS A 201 12.38 -22.21 -5.26
C CYS A 201 12.05 -23.38 -6.20
N GLN A 202 11.01 -24.16 -5.89
CA GLN A 202 10.52 -25.24 -6.74
C GLN A 202 9.16 -24.91 -7.36
N SER A 203 9.00 -25.30 -8.62
CA SER A 203 7.71 -25.28 -9.32
C SER A 203 7.03 -26.64 -9.22
N TYR A 204 5.76 -26.68 -8.81
CA TYR A 204 5.05 -27.95 -8.56
C TYR A 204 3.53 -27.80 -8.65
N ASP A 205 2.86 -28.94 -8.84
CA ASP A 205 1.40 -29.02 -8.78
C ASP A 205 0.98 -29.43 -7.36
N GLN A 206 0.02 -28.73 -6.79
CA GLN A 206 -0.51 -29.04 -5.47
C GLN A 206 -1.61 -30.10 -5.58
N PRO A 207 -1.56 -31.18 -4.81
CA PRO A 207 -2.58 -32.23 -4.87
C PRO A 207 -3.93 -31.74 -4.33
N GLY A 208 -5.03 -32.33 -4.78
CA GLY A 208 -6.34 -32.14 -4.15
C GLY A 208 -6.45 -32.89 -2.82
N GLY A 209 -7.29 -32.39 -1.91
CA GLY A 209 -7.48 -32.99 -0.59
C GLY A 209 -6.22 -32.92 0.26
N ARG A 210 -5.50 -31.79 0.22
CA ARG A 210 -4.17 -31.62 0.82
C ARG A 210 -4.13 -32.10 2.27
N LEU A 211 -3.11 -32.89 2.60
CA LEU A 211 -2.82 -33.32 3.96
C LEU A 211 -1.65 -32.50 4.49
N TRP A 212 -1.81 -31.86 5.65
CA TRP A 212 -0.82 -30.93 6.20
C TRP A 212 0.58 -31.56 6.31
N SER A 213 0.63 -32.78 6.86
CA SER A 213 1.88 -33.53 7.08
C SER A 213 2.62 -33.85 5.78
N VAL A 214 1.89 -34.12 4.70
CA VAL A 214 2.48 -34.39 3.38
C VAL A 214 3.01 -33.11 2.76
N CYS A 215 2.16 -32.08 2.71
CA CYS A 215 2.46 -30.82 2.03
C CYS A 215 3.69 -30.14 2.65
N ILE A 216 3.74 -30.02 3.97
CA ILE A 216 4.86 -29.37 4.67
C ILE A 216 6.12 -30.25 4.71
N ASN A 217 6.00 -31.58 4.62
CA ASN A 217 7.17 -32.45 4.48
C ASN A 217 7.81 -32.35 3.09
N GLU A 218 7.02 -32.19 2.04
CA GLU A 218 7.51 -32.01 0.67
C GLU A 218 8.00 -30.58 0.44
N HIS A 219 7.21 -29.59 0.86
CA HIS A 219 7.47 -28.16 0.68
C HIS A 219 7.29 -27.44 2.02
N PRO A 220 8.33 -27.36 2.88
CA PRO A 220 8.26 -26.74 4.22
C PRO A 220 8.27 -25.20 4.14
N THR A 221 7.30 -24.64 3.41
CA THR A 221 7.31 -23.24 2.98
C THR A 221 6.03 -22.51 3.34
N ALA A 222 6.10 -21.19 3.44
CA ALA A 222 4.95 -20.34 3.70
C ALA A 222 3.95 -20.36 2.53
N ILE A 223 4.45 -20.43 1.29
CA ILE A 223 3.61 -20.57 0.09
C ILE A 223 2.71 -21.81 0.16
N GLU A 224 3.27 -22.94 0.58
CA GLU A 224 2.49 -24.18 0.75
C GLU A 224 1.54 -24.10 1.95
N ALA A 225 2.02 -23.57 3.09
CA ALA A 225 1.21 -23.44 4.29
C ALA A 225 -0.04 -22.57 4.08
N VAL A 226 0.11 -21.42 3.40
CA VAL A 226 -1.01 -20.54 3.06
C VAL A 226 -1.93 -21.20 2.04
N SER A 227 -1.40 -21.90 1.03
CA SER A 227 -2.20 -22.62 0.05
C SER A 227 -3.07 -23.71 0.71
N TYR A 228 -2.49 -24.48 1.65
CA TYR A 228 -3.23 -25.42 2.49
C TYR A 228 -4.34 -24.71 3.25
N TRP A 229 -4.02 -23.62 3.95
CA TRP A 229 -4.98 -22.86 4.73
C TRP A 229 -6.17 -22.40 3.87
N ILE A 230 -5.92 -21.81 2.69
CA ILE A 230 -6.98 -21.37 1.76
C ILE A 230 -7.90 -22.53 1.37
N GLY A 231 -7.33 -23.68 0.96
CA GLY A 231 -8.11 -24.84 0.53
C GLY A 231 -9.00 -25.41 1.63
N LYS A 232 -8.55 -25.34 2.88
CA LYS A 232 -9.33 -25.79 4.04
C LYS A 232 -10.31 -24.74 4.57
N THR A 233 -10.03 -23.45 4.42
CA THR A 233 -10.90 -22.35 4.82
C THR A 233 -12.06 -22.14 3.84
N VAL A 234 -11.83 -22.40 2.55
CA VAL A 234 -12.86 -22.28 1.48
C VAL A 234 -13.03 -23.63 0.75
N PRO A 235 -13.52 -24.68 1.43
CA PRO A 235 -13.60 -26.02 0.85
C PRO A 235 -14.79 -26.23 -0.08
N ASN A 236 -15.72 -25.26 -0.17
CA ASN A 236 -16.95 -25.40 -0.96
C ASN A 236 -16.99 -24.41 -2.12
N GLN A 237 -17.69 -24.80 -3.18
CA GLN A 237 -18.02 -23.88 -4.27
C GLN A 237 -19.01 -22.83 -3.78
N ALA A 238 -18.89 -21.61 -4.28
CA ALA A 238 -19.83 -20.54 -3.96
C ALA A 238 -21.28 -20.95 -4.22
N THR A 239 -22.13 -20.71 -3.23
CA THR A 239 -23.58 -20.72 -3.31
C THR A 239 -24.08 -19.36 -2.80
N GLY A 240 -25.28 -18.93 -3.15
CA GLY A 240 -25.83 -17.69 -2.60
C GLY A 240 -25.09 -16.40 -2.99
N ASP A 241 -24.79 -15.56 -1.99
CA ASP A 241 -24.14 -14.26 -2.17
C ASP A 241 -22.68 -14.39 -2.63
N ARG A 242 -22.17 -13.37 -3.30
CA ARG A 242 -20.82 -13.35 -3.92
C ARG A 242 -19.98 -12.28 -3.25
N PRO A 243 -19.41 -12.54 -2.05
CA PRO A 243 -18.80 -11.51 -1.23
C PRO A 243 -17.54 -10.91 -1.85
N GLY A 244 -17.39 -9.60 -1.67
CA GLY A 244 -16.23 -8.86 -2.14
C GLY A 244 -15.05 -8.83 -1.17
N GLN A 245 -15.29 -9.05 0.12
CA GLN A 245 -14.34 -8.87 1.22
C GLN A 245 -13.72 -10.19 1.64
N ALA A 246 -12.41 -10.21 1.84
CA ALA A 246 -11.69 -11.43 2.23
C ALA A 246 -12.13 -11.98 3.60
N SER A 247 -12.48 -11.12 4.56
CA SER A 247 -13.00 -11.53 5.87
C SER A 247 -14.36 -12.23 5.76
N ILE A 248 -15.24 -11.76 4.88
CA ILE A 248 -16.54 -12.42 4.61
C ILE A 248 -16.31 -13.77 3.92
N ILE A 249 -15.46 -13.82 2.89
CA ILE A 249 -15.12 -15.07 2.19
C ILE A 249 -14.60 -16.13 3.17
N ALA A 250 -13.72 -15.72 4.11
CA ALA A 250 -13.16 -16.61 5.11
C ALA A 250 -14.21 -17.15 6.10
N HIS A 251 -15.30 -16.43 6.33
CA HIS A 251 -16.39 -16.81 7.24
C HIS A 251 -17.53 -17.58 6.55
N GLU A 252 -17.79 -17.32 5.27
CA GLU A 252 -18.82 -18.04 4.50
C GLU A 252 -18.35 -19.43 4.05
N HIS A 253 -17.03 -19.67 4.03
CA HIS A 253 -16.41 -20.95 3.71
C HIS A 253 -16.74 -21.51 2.32
N ASN A 254 -17.11 -20.63 1.39
CA ASN A 254 -17.42 -20.98 0.01
C ASN A 254 -16.89 -19.91 -0.97
N GLY A 255 -16.58 -20.32 -2.21
CA GLY A 255 -15.98 -19.42 -3.19
C GLY A 255 -15.74 -20.06 -4.57
N TRP A 256 -15.65 -19.23 -5.61
CA TRP A 256 -15.06 -19.59 -6.90
C TRP A 256 -13.71 -18.88 -7.07
N CYS A 257 -13.15 -18.86 -8.28
CA CYS A 257 -11.83 -18.28 -8.53
C CYS A 257 -11.73 -16.81 -8.07
N GLY A 258 -12.80 -16.01 -8.24
CA GLY A 258 -12.87 -14.63 -7.77
C GLY A 258 -12.68 -14.47 -6.27
N GLU A 259 -13.40 -15.25 -5.47
CA GLU A 259 -13.31 -15.25 -4.01
C GLU A 259 -11.97 -15.84 -3.54
N LEU A 260 -11.54 -16.95 -4.15
CA LEU A 260 -10.26 -17.59 -3.85
C LEU A 260 -9.07 -16.66 -4.12
N GLN A 261 -9.07 -15.92 -5.23
CA GLN A 261 -8.04 -14.92 -5.50
C GLN A 261 -7.95 -13.89 -4.37
N LYS A 262 -9.10 -13.32 -3.96
CA LYS A 262 -9.12 -12.25 -2.96
C LYS A 262 -8.65 -12.71 -1.60
N ILE A 263 -9.18 -13.82 -1.09
CA ILE A 263 -8.76 -14.37 0.19
C ILE A 263 -7.30 -14.82 0.14
N ALA A 264 -6.82 -15.31 -1.00
CA ALA A 264 -5.46 -15.77 -1.12
C ALA A 264 -4.44 -14.63 -1.15
N VAL A 265 -4.72 -13.55 -1.88
CA VAL A 265 -3.90 -12.32 -1.83
C VAL A 265 -3.91 -11.74 -0.43
N ALA A 266 -5.08 -11.66 0.22
CA ALA A 266 -5.21 -11.17 1.59
C ALA A 266 -4.42 -12.03 2.58
N ALA A 267 -4.55 -13.35 2.53
CA ALA A 267 -3.86 -14.27 3.44
C ALA A 267 -2.33 -14.22 3.25
N GLN A 268 -1.84 -14.18 2.01
CA GLN A 268 -0.41 -14.05 1.75
C GLN A 268 0.13 -12.70 2.22
N ARG A 269 -0.57 -11.59 1.98
CA ARG A 269 -0.14 -10.28 2.50
C ARG A 269 -0.20 -10.18 4.03
N ALA A 270 -1.17 -10.84 4.67
CA ALA A 270 -1.21 -10.96 6.13
C ALA A 270 -0.05 -11.80 6.67
N ALA A 271 0.39 -12.78 5.89
CA ALA A 271 1.59 -13.58 6.14
C ALA A 271 2.89 -12.87 5.69
N LEU A 272 2.86 -11.55 5.45
CA LEU A 272 3.99 -10.77 4.96
C LEU A 272 4.62 -11.28 3.66
N ILE A 273 3.83 -11.87 2.76
CA ILE A 273 4.28 -12.36 1.44
C ILE A 273 3.83 -11.37 0.36
N PRO A 274 4.73 -10.83 -0.49
CA PRO A 274 4.36 -9.80 -1.45
C PRO A 274 3.56 -10.44 -2.57
N THR A 275 2.30 -10.03 -2.71
CA THR A 275 1.33 -10.75 -3.53
C THR A 275 0.49 -9.81 -4.37
N ILE A 276 0.21 -10.21 -5.62
CA ILE A 276 -0.63 -9.46 -6.57
C ILE A 276 -1.72 -10.36 -7.18
N ALA A 277 -2.86 -9.77 -7.52
CA ALA A 277 -4.00 -10.46 -8.13
C ALA A 277 -3.90 -10.46 -9.66
N ALA A 278 -3.78 -11.63 -10.29
CA ALA A 278 -3.71 -11.81 -11.74
C ALA A 278 -5.06 -12.22 -12.35
N SER A 279 -5.42 -11.65 -13.50
CA SER A 279 -6.75 -11.79 -14.09
C SER A 279 -6.71 -12.07 -15.58
N ASN A 280 -7.37 -13.15 -16.00
CA ASN A 280 -7.71 -13.46 -17.38
C ASN A 280 -9.23 -13.34 -17.58
N VAL A 281 -9.73 -12.10 -17.48
CA VAL A 281 -11.18 -11.80 -17.47
C VAL A 281 -11.87 -12.20 -18.78
N GLY A 282 -11.15 -12.19 -19.90
CA GLY A 282 -11.69 -12.57 -21.21
C GLY A 282 -12.21 -14.01 -21.27
N GLU A 283 -11.56 -14.91 -20.54
CA GLU A 283 -11.83 -16.35 -20.52
C GLU A 283 -12.14 -16.87 -19.10
N ASP A 284 -12.64 -15.98 -18.25
CA ASP A 284 -13.21 -16.26 -16.93
C ASP A 284 -12.28 -17.08 -16.03
N HIS A 285 -11.10 -16.53 -15.73
CA HIS A 285 -10.21 -17.04 -14.70
C HIS A 285 -9.45 -15.93 -14.00
N VAL A 286 -9.13 -16.17 -12.73
CA VAL A 286 -8.30 -15.30 -11.92
C VAL A 286 -7.52 -16.14 -10.90
N TRP A 287 -6.34 -15.68 -10.52
CA TRP A 287 -5.44 -16.33 -9.56
C TRP A 287 -4.53 -15.27 -8.91
N ARG A 288 -3.48 -15.66 -8.19
CA ARG A 288 -2.52 -14.72 -7.60
C ARG A 288 -1.09 -15.03 -8.01
N GLU A 289 -0.22 -14.06 -7.80
CA GLU A 289 1.22 -14.23 -7.94
C GLU A 289 1.93 -13.73 -6.70
N PHE A 290 2.98 -14.42 -6.28
CA PHE A 290 3.86 -13.97 -5.19
C PHE A 290 5.23 -13.56 -5.75
N TYR A 291 5.93 -12.67 -5.05
CA TYR A 291 7.22 -12.15 -5.49
C TYR A 291 8.41 -12.80 -4.76
N GLU A 292 9.35 -13.36 -5.51
CA GLU A 292 10.68 -13.79 -5.05
C GLU A 292 11.69 -13.58 -6.21
N ARG A 293 12.41 -12.44 -6.22
CA ARG A 293 13.28 -12.03 -7.35
C ARG A 293 12.57 -12.05 -8.74
N GLY A 294 11.25 -11.93 -8.74
CA GLY A 294 10.37 -12.09 -9.89
C GLY A 294 8.97 -12.52 -9.44
N TRP A 295 7.97 -12.35 -10.29
CA TRP A 295 6.62 -12.82 -10.00
C TRP A 295 6.45 -14.29 -10.39
N HIS A 296 5.86 -15.07 -9.48
CA HIS A 296 5.60 -16.49 -9.62
C HIS A 296 4.10 -16.78 -9.51
N GLU A 297 3.58 -17.56 -10.45
CA GLU A 297 2.21 -18.03 -10.46
C GLU A 297 1.89 -18.82 -9.18
N ASN A 298 0.71 -18.60 -8.60
CA ASN A 298 0.21 -19.43 -7.51
C ASN A 298 -1.32 -19.49 -7.49
N ASP A 299 -1.91 -20.63 -7.81
CA ASP A 299 -3.36 -20.80 -7.94
C ASP A 299 -3.90 -21.90 -7.02
N ASN A 300 -5.04 -21.64 -6.37
CA ASN A 300 -5.79 -22.64 -5.63
C ASN A 300 -7.07 -22.96 -6.40
N TRP A 301 -7.30 -24.24 -6.68
CA TRP A 301 -8.49 -24.67 -7.39
C TRP A 301 -9.65 -24.95 -6.45
N TRP A 302 -10.87 -24.86 -7.00
CA TRP A 302 -12.11 -24.92 -6.24
C TRP A 302 -12.22 -26.18 -5.40
N SER A 303 -12.84 -26.05 -4.23
CA SER A 303 -13.13 -27.18 -3.34
C SER A 303 -11.94 -28.05 -2.99
N ASP A 304 -10.79 -27.41 -2.73
CA ASP A 304 -9.55 -28.11 -2.38
C ASP A 304 -9.15 -29.19 -3.40
N THR A 305 -9.44 -28.98 -4.69
CA THR A 305 -9.16 -29.98 -5.75
C THR A 305 -7.72 -29.97 -6.25
N GLY A 306 -6.91 -29.01 -5.78
CA GLY A 306 -5.49 -28.90 -6.10
C GLY A 306 -5.06 -27.45 -6.25
N GLY A 307 -4.00 -27.24 -7.02
CA GLY A 307 -3.44 -25.93 -7.30
C GLY A 307 -2.12 -26.04 -8.04
N ALA A 308 -1.47 -24.90 -8.20
CA ALA A 308 -0.17 -24.80 -8.85
C ALA A 308 0.71 -23.74 -8.16
N VAL A 309 2.01 -23.97 -8.19
CA VAL A 309 3.05 -23.04 -7.74
C VAL A 309 4.10 -22.95 -8.84
N ASP A 310 4.25 -21.76 -9.41
CA ASP A 310 5.19 -21.40 -10.47
C ASP A 310 5.02 -22.22 -11.76
N ARG A 311 3.76 -22.46 -12.17
CA ARG A 311 3.41 -23.25 -13.37
C ARG A 311 2.53 -22.44 -14.33
N PRO A 312 3.01 -21.31 -14.89
CA PRO A 312 2.19 -20.45 -15.74
C PRO A 312 1.58 -21.17 -16.97
N ASP A 313 2.24 -22.21 -17.45
CA ASP A 313 1.76 -23.03 -18.58
C ASP A 313 0.47 -23.82 -18.29
N VAL A 314 0.07 -23.95 -17.02
CA VAL A 314 -1.07 -24.79 -16.62
C VAL A 314 -2.37 -24.38 -17.29
N TYR A 315 -2.55 -23.09 -17.62
CA TYR A 315 -3.78 -22.59 -18.21
C TYR A 315 -3.84 -22.81 -19.73
N ALA A 316 -2.90 -22.23 -20.48
CA ALA A 316 -2.90 -22.32 -21.93
C ALA A 316 -2.57 -23.72 -22.44
N TYR A 317 -1.58 -24.36 -21.81
CA TYR A 317 -0.96 -25.59 -22.32
C TYR A 317 -1.33 -26.82 -21.49
N GLY A 318 -1.65 -26.64 -20.21
CA GLY A 318 -2.23 -27.69 -19.37
C GLY A 318 -3.73 -27.89 -19.63
N TRP A 319 -4.54 -26.86 -19.39
CA TRP A 319 -6.00 -26.91 -19.56
C TRP A 319 -6.46 -26.69 -21.00
N GLY A 320 -5.57 -26.23 -21.89
CA GLY A 320 -5.91 -25.92 -23.28
C GLY A 320 -6.74 -24.63 -23.42
N LYS A 321 -6.67 -23.70 -22.46
CA LYS A 321 -7.39 -22.43 -22.56
C LYS A 321 -6.81 -21.57 -23.69
N ASN A 322 -7.67 -21.09 -24.59
CA ASN A 322 -7.28 -20.10 -25.59
C ASN A 322 -7.39 -18.70 -24.99
N MET A 323 -6.34 -18.22 -24.35
CA MET A 323 -6.35 -16.99 -23.53
C MET A 323 -6.12 -15.73 -24.37
N SER A 324 -6.80 -14.64 -23.98
CA SER A 324 -6.76 -13.35 -24.64
C SER A 324 -5.64 -12.44 -24.16
N ALA A 325 -5.70 -12.03 -22.89
CA ALA A 325 -4.74 -11.17 -22.21
C ALA A 325 -4.80 -11.46 -20.71
N ILE A 326 -3.68 -11.21 -20.03
CA ILE A 326 -3.56 -11.31 -18.58
C ILE A 326 -3.09 -9.96 -18.07
N TYR A 327 -3.75 -9.47 -17.02
CA TYR A 327 -3.32 -8.29 -16.30
C TYR A 327 -3.38 -8.52 -14.79
N GLN A 328 -2.59 -7.76 -14.05
CA GLN A 328 -2.53 -7.79 -12.60
C GLN A 328 -3.08 -6.50 -12.00
N TRP A 329 -3.73 -6.58 -10.85
CA TRP A 329 -4.27 -5.41 -10.14
C TRP A 329 -3.22 -4.76 -9.24
N ARG A 330 -3.00 -3.44 -9.41
CA ARG A 330 -2.26 -2.63 -8.44
C ARG A 330 -3.22 -1.92 -7.49
N GLY A 331 -2.77 -1.69 -6.25
CA GLY A 331 -3.58 -1.16 -5.16
C GLY A 331 -4.23 0.22 -5.41
N ASP A 332 -3.68 1.03 -6.31
CA ASP A 332 -4.25 2.33 -6.70
C ASP A 332 -5.33 2.21 -7.78
N GLY A 333 -5.73 0.99 -8.14
CA GLY A 333 -6.74 0.71 -9.16
C GLY A 333 -6.20 0.73 -10.60
N THR A 334 -4.87 0.80 -10.76
CA THR A 334 -4.24 0.59 -12.07
C THR A 334 -4.02 -0.90 -12.35
N ILE A 335 -3.72 -1.23 -13.61
CA ILE A 335 -3.41 -2.59 -14.02
C ILE A 335 -2.02 -2.68 -14.64
N LEU A 336 -1.33 -3.80 -14.40
CA LEU A 336 -0.05 -4.15 -15.03
C LEU A 336 -0.31 -5.28 -16.03
N GLN A 337 0.28 -5.21 -17.23
CA GLN A 337 0.14 -6.29 -18.21
C GLN A 337 1.09 -7.44 -17.85
N ASP A 338 0.62 -8.69 -17.91
CA ASP A 338 1.45 -9.87 -17.62
C ASP A 338 1.19 -11.05 -18.58
N THR A 339 0.63 -10.77 -19.77
CA THR A 339 0.33 -11.80 -20.78
C THR A 339 1.55 -12.65 -21.15
N GLU A 340 2.74 -12.05 -21.22
CA GLU A 340 3.98 -12.72 -21.68
C GLU A 340 4.41 -13.88 -20.77
N ARG A 341 4.02 -13.86 -19.49
CA ARG A 341 4.33 -14.95 -18.55
C ARG A 341 3.55 -16.22 -18.88
N TYR A 342 2.34 -16.09 -19.39
CA TYR A 342 1.36 -17.18 -19.53
C TYR A 342 1.13 -17.64 -20.96
N ILE A 343 1.57 -16.86 -21.96
CA ILE A 343 1.45 -17.19 -23.38
C ILE A 343 2.83 -17.09 -24.03
N HIS A 344 3.32 -18.21 -24.58
CA HIS A 344 4.63 -18.28 -25.23
C HIS A 344 4.72 -17.33 -26.42
N GLU A 345 5.94 -16.90 -26.75
CA GLU A 345 6.22 -15.92 -27.82
C GLU A 345 5.60 -16.32 -29.16
N GLU A 346 5.59 -17.61 -29.51
CA GLU A 346 4.99 -18.11 -30.74
C GLU A 346 3.46 -18.03 -30.76
N ASP A 347 2.79 -17.93 -29.60
CA ASP A 347 1.34 -17.96 -29.42
C ASP A 347 0.74 -16.58 -29.09
N ARG A 348 1.57 -15.55 -29.01
CA ARG A 348 1.16 -14.17 -28.77
C ARG A 348 1.39 -13.27 -29.98
N ILE A 349 0.76 -12.09 -29.94
CA ILE A 349 0.93 -11.00 -30.88
C ILE A 349 1.06 -9.68 -30.13
N THR A 350 1.85 -8.77 -30.69
CA THR A 350 1.95 -7.40 -30.22
C THR A 350 1.04 -6.48 -31.03
N VAL A 351 0.21 -5.68 -30.35
CA VAL A 351 -0.66 -4.71 -31.01
C VAL A 351 -0.36 -3.29 -30.52
N ASP A 352 0.28 -2.51 -31.40
CA ASP A 352 0.64 -1.13 -31.11
C ASP A 352 -0.44 -0.14 -31.55
N PHE A 353 -0.62 0.91 -30.77
CA PHE A 353 -1.43 2.06 -31.12
C PHE A 353 -0.56 3.31 -31.14
N THR A 354 -0.72 4.13 -32.17
CA THR A 354 -0.18 5.48 -32.22
C THR A 354 -1.32 6.44 -32.52
N ILE A 355 -1.64 7.30 -31.55
CA ILE A 355 -2.75 8.23 -31.58
C ILE A 355 -2.19 9.64 -31.68
N LYS A 356 -2.61 10.36 -32.73
CA LYS A 356 -2.20 11.72 -33.02
C LYS A 356 -3.39 12.60 -33.32
N ASP A 357 -3.24 13.91 -33.16
CA ASP A 357 -4.26 14.89 -33.54
C ASP A 357 -4.18 15.29 -35.03
N LEU A 358 -4.99 16.27 -35.43
CA LEU A 358 -5.03 16.76 -36.81
C LEU A 358 -3.72 17.41 -37.27
N PHE A 359 -2.88 17.87 -36.32
CA PHE A 359 -1.56 18.47 -36.56
C PHE A 359 -0.41 17.46 -36.42
N LEU A 360 -0.73 16.17 -36.30
CA LEU A 360 0.21 15.06 -36.11
C LEU A 360 1.00 15.13 -34.78
N GLN A 361 0.50 15.90 -33.81
CA GLN A 361 1.02 15.91 -32.44
C GLN A 361 0.52 14.67 -31.70
N PRO A 362 1.34 14.07 -30.81
CA PRO A 362 0.92 13.03 -29.89
C PRO A 362 -0.35 13.36 -29.11
N VAL A 363 -1.12 12.33 -28.77
CA VAL A 363 -2.29 12.43 -27.89
C VAL A 363 -2.13 11.42 -26.76
N ASP A 364 -1.72 11.91 -25.59
CA ASP A 364 -1.56 11.15 -24.36
C ASP A 364 -2.91 10.96 -23.63
N GLY A 365 -2.98 9.90 -22.83
CA GLY A 365 -4.14 9.52 -22.03
C GLY A 365 -5.38 9.07 -22.80
N ALA A 366 -5.27 8.82 -24.11
CA ALA A 366 -6.31 8.14 -24.87
C ALA A 366 -6.39 6.67 -24.43
N ARG A 367 -7.60 6.22 -24.08
CA ARG A 367 -7.88 4.87 -23.57
C ARG A 367 -8.08 3.90 -24.71
N VAL A 368 -7.35 2.79 -24.71
CA VAL A 368 -7.52 1.66 -25.64
C VAL A 368 -8.09 0.48 -24.85
N ILE A 369 -9.34 0.13 -25.11
CA ILE A 369 -10.02 -1.02 -24.51
C ILE A 369 -9.96 -2.19 -25.50
N VAL A 370 -9.45 -3.33 -25.05
CA VAL A 370 -9.37 -4.56 -25.83
C VAL A 370 -10.56 -5.44 -25.47
N LEU A 371 -11.38 -5.77 -26.47
CA LEU A 371 -12.56 -6.61 -26.32
C LEU A 371 -12.35 -7.93 -27.05
N VAL A 372 -12.72 -9.03 -26.39
CA VAL A 372 -12.73 -10.38 -26.94
C VAL A 372 -14.12 -10.97 -26.83
N LYS A 373 -14.45 -11.96 -27.67
CA LYS A 373 -15.67 -12.75 -27.49
C LYS A 373 -15.44 -13.75 -26.36
N GLY A 374 -16.15 -13.58 -25.26
CA GLY A 374 -16.04 -14.45 -24.09
C GLY A 374 -17.38 -14.66 -23.41
N PRO A 375 -17.42 -15.52 -22.37
CA PRO A 375 -18.57 -15.59 -21.47
C PRO A 375 -18.73 -14.25 -20.75
N LYS A 376 -19.98 -13.79 -20.64
CA LYS A 376 -20.33 -12.62 -19.84
C LYS A 376 -21.37 -13.03 -18.83
N ASP A 377 -21.02 -12.98 -17.56
CA ASP A 377 -21.98 -13.11 -16.47
C ASP A 377 -22.99 -11.95 -16.56
N ILE A 378 -24.26 -12.31 -16.64
CA ILE A 378 -25.39 -11.37 -16.67
C ILE A 378 -26.27 -11.48 -15.43
N THR A 379 -25.86 -12.27 -14.44
CA THR A 379 -26.52 -12.43 -13.14
C THR A 379 -26.69 -11.09 -12.43
N PHE A 380 -25.67 -10.24 -12.43
CA PHE A 380 -25.78 -8.88 -11.88
C PHE A 380 -26.89 -8.06 -12.56
N TYR A 381 -26.97 -8.12 -13.90
CA TYR A 381 -28.01 -7.41 -14.63
C TYR A 381 -29.39 -8.01 -14.36
N ARG A 382 -29.49 -9.35 -14.33
CA ARG A 382 -30.72 -10.06 -13.96
C ARG A 382 -31.22 -9.61 -12.58
N ASN A 383 -30.34 -9.59 -11.58
CA ASN A 383 -30.67 -9.19 -10.21
C ASN A 383 -31.04 -7.71 -10.13
N LEU A 384 -30.29 -6.82 -10.80
CA LEU A 384 -30.61 -5.38 -10.87
C LEU A 384 -31.96 -5.11 -11.56
N PHE A 385 -32.29 -5.86 -12.61
CA PHE A 385 -33.59 -5.76 -13.27
C PHE A 385 -34.72 -6.31 -12.38
N SER A 386 -34.49 -7.43 -11.70
CA SER A 386 -35.44 -8.01 -10.74
C SER A 386 -35.70 -7.03 -9.58
N GLU A 387 -34.66 -6.45 -8.98
CA GLU A 387 -34.79 -5.48 -7.89
C GLU A 387 -35.52 -4.20 -8.34
N LYS A 388 -35.24 -3.70 -9.54
CA LYS A 388 -35.97 -2.55 -10.10
C LYS A 388 -37.43 -2.88 -10.39
N LEU A 389 -37.70 -4.07 -10.91
CA LEU A 389 -39.05 -4.56 -11.19
C LEU A 389 -39.84 -4.70 -9.88
N GLN A 390 -39.23 -5.27 -8.84
CA GLN A 390 -39.79 -5.40 -7.49
C GLN A 390 -40.07 -4.03 -6.87
N ASN A 391 -39.11 -3.10 -6.90
CA ASN A 391 -39.30 -1.73 -6.42
C ASN A 391 -40.44 -0.98 -7.15
N LEU A 392 -40.61 -1.21 -8.46
CA LEU A 392 -41.72 -0.67 -9.24
C LEU A 392 -43.05 -1.28 -8.81
N TRP A 393 -43.08 -2.57 -8.50
CA TRP A 393 -44.25 -3.28 -8.01
C TRP A 393 -44.66 -2.84 -6.61
N ASP A 394 -43.71 -2.66 -5.70
CA ASP A 394 -43.96 -2.23 -4.32
C ASP A 394 -44.50 -0.80 -4.26
N LYS A 395 -44.09 0.07 -5.18
CA LYS A 395 -44.58 1.45 -5.32
C LYS A 395 -45.94 1.56 -6.02
N LEU A 396 -46.50 0.47 -6.55
CA LEU A 396 -47.79 0.49 -7.24
C LEU A 396 -48.96 0.58 -6.23
N PRO A 397 -49.95 1.48 -6.40
CA PRO A 397 -51.14 1.53 -5.56
C PRO A 397 -51.91 0.19 -5.53
N GLU A 398 -52.46 -0.20 -4.37
CA GLU A 398 -53.18 -1.48 -4.19
C GLU A 398 -54.37 -1.67 -5.16
N ILE A 399 -55.01 -0.58 -5.60
CA ILE A 399 -56.07 -0.61 -6.62
C ILE A 399 -55.57 -1.12 -7.99
N LEU A 400 -54.28 -0.93 -8.30
CA LEU A 400 -53.66 -1.34 -9.55
C LEU A 400 -53.02 -2.73 -9.48
N LYS A 401 -52.76 -3.27 -8.28
CA LYS A 401 -52.32 -4.66 -8.04
C LYS A 401 -53.47 -5.67 -8.20
N GLY A 402 -54.30 -5.49 -9.22
CA GLY A 402 -55.36 -6.43 -9.60
C GLY A 402 -54.82 -7.61 -10.40
N LYS A 403 -55.66 -8.63 -10.63
CA LYS A 403 -55.30 -9.90 -11.32
C LYS A 403 -54.51 -9.72 -12.62
N LEU A 404 -54.82 -8.70 -13.42
CA LEU A 404 -54.15 -8.49 -14.71
C LEU A 404 -52.68 -8.07 -14.54
N PHE A 405 -52.42 -7.12 -13.64
CA PHE A 405 -51.06 -6.62 -13.39
C PHE A 405 -50.21 -7.65 -12.65
N SER A 406 -50.78 -8.42 -11.73
CA SER A 406 -50.06 -9.54 -11.08
C SER A 406 -49.66 -10.61 -12.09
N LEU A 407 -50.50 -10.88 -13.08
CA LEU A 407 -50.21 -11.87 -14.13
C LEU A 407 -49.15 -11.37 -15.12
N ILE A 408 -49.10 -10.05 -15.36
CA ILE A 408 -48.03 -9.41 -16.16
C ILE A 408 -46.71 -9.41 -15.38
N PHE A 409 -46.74 -9.06 -14.09
CA PHE A 409 -45.58 -9.06 -13.20
C PHE A 409 -44.99 -10.46 -13.08
N ASN A 410 -45.79 -11.47 -12.72
CA ASN A 410 -45.32 -12.86 -12.60
C ASN A 410 -44.75 -13.40 -13.92
N LYS A 411 -45.31 -13.02 -15.08
CA LYS A 411 -44.75 -13.39 -16.40
C LYS A 411 -43.44 -12.69 -16.74
N LEU A 412 -43.24 -11.47 -16.24
CA LEU A 412 -41.99 -10.74 -16.42
C LEU A 412 -40.92 -11.31 -15.49
N ASP A 413 -41.29 -11.60 -14.25
CA ASP A 413 -40.45 -12.23 -13.22
C ASP A 413 -40.00 -13.63 -13.67
N GLU A 414 -40.94 -14.51 -14.08
CA GLU A 414 -40.63 -15.81 -14.70
C GLU A 414 -39.69 -15.64 -15.90
N ARG A 415 -39.87 -14.62 -16.75
CA ARG A 415 -38.99 -14.41 -17.91
C ARG A 415 -37.59 -13.96 -17.51
N ILE A 416 -37.45 -13.19 -16.44
CA ILE A 416 -36.16 -12.76 -15.89
C ILE A 416 -35.44 -13.97 -15.28
N ASP A 417 -36.16 -14.85 -14.59
CA ASP A 417 -35.62 -16.10 -14.04
C ASP A 417 -35.12 -17.08 -15.12
N HIS A 418 -35.74 -17.06 -16.31
CA HIS A 418 -35.31 -17.87 -17.45
C HIS A 418 -34.17 -17.24 -18.27
N VAL A 419 -33.64 -16.07 -17.88
CA VAL A 419 -32.43 -15.51 -18.51
C VAL A 419 -31.23 -16.34 -18.03
N PRO A 420 -30.42 -16.90 -18.96
CA PRO A 420 -29.25 -17.70 -18.58
C PRO A 420 -28.26 -16.87 -17.77
N ASP A 421 -27.54 -17.49 -16.84
CA ASP A 421 -26.56 -16.79 -15.98
C ASP A 421 -25.42 -16.16 -16.78
N SER A 422 -25.09 -16.72 -17.95
CA SER A 422 -24.08 -16.17 -18.86
C SER A 422 -24.52 -16.15 -20.32
N ILE A 423 -24.06 -15.13 -21.06
CA ILE A 423 -24.19 -15.04 -22.52
C ILE A 423 -22.81 -14.87 -23.17
N THR A 424 -22.63 -15.42 -24.36
CA THR A 424 -21.42 -15.17 -25.15
C THR A 424 -21.52 -13.80 -25.82
N GLY A 425 -20.65 -12.87 -25.42
CA GLY A 425 -20.65 -11.49 -25.92
C GLY A 425 -19.25 -10.89 -25.96
N PHE A 426 -19.13 -9.62 -26.35
CA PHE A 426 -17.87 -8.91 -26.18
C PHE A 426 -17.68 -8.59 -24.69
N THR A 427 -16.59 -9.11 -24.12
CA THR A 427 -16.10 -8.80 -22.78
C THR A 427 -14.76 -8.09 -22.88
N ILE A 428 -14.33 -7.46 -21.80
CA ILE A 428 -13.04 -6.78 -21.74
C ILE A 428 -11.97 -7.82 -21.43
N ALA A 429 -10.94 -7.86 -22.27
CA ALA A 429 -9.75 -8.65 -22.02
C ALA A 429 -8.71 -7.84 -21.21
N THR A 430 -8.44 -6.60 -21.65
CA THR A 430 -7.50 -5.68 -20.99
C THR A 430 -7.75 -4.25 -21.50
N TRP A 431 -7.08 -3.27 -20.91
CA TRP A 431 -7.04 -1.90 -21.43
C TRP A 431 -5.68 -1.24 -21.16
N SER A 432 -5.39 -0.19 -21.90
CA SER A 432 -4.19 0.63 -21.70
C SER A 432 -4.46 2.08 -22.07
N TYR A 433 -3.51 2.96 -21.78
CA TYR A 433 -3.57 4.39 -22.05
C TYR A 433 -2.33 4.82 -22.83
N THR A 434 -2.48 5.77 -23.75
CA THR A 434 -1.33 6.30 -24.47
C THR A 434 -0.42 7.14 -23.58
N ASP A 435 0.89 6.94 -23.73
CA ASP A 435 1.94 7.75 -23.12
C ASP A 435 2.02 9.17 -23.74
N SER A 436 2.95 9.99 -23.28
CA SER A 436 3.25 11.34 -23.80
C SER A 436 3.55 11.37 -25.31
N GLU A 437 3.99 10.25 -25.88
CA GLU A 437 4.26 10.08 -27.32
C GLU A 437 3.03 9.59 -28.10
N GLY A 438 1.87 9.48 -27.44
CA GLY A 438 0.62 9.03 -28.01
C GLY A 438 0.65 7.53 -28.34
N ARG A 439 1.49 6.75 -27.65
CA ARG A 439 1.70 5.33 -27.92
C ARG A 439 1.22 4.46 -26.75
N CYS A 440 0.65 3.31 -27.08
CA CYS A 440 0.50 2.20 -26.15
C CYS A 440 0.61 0.88 -26.90
N SER A 441 1.04 -0.17 -26.21
CA SER A 441 1.15 -1.51 -26.76
C SER A 441 0.50 -2.52 -25.82
N VAL A 442 -0.03 -3.60 -26.39
CA VAL A 442 -0.66 -4.70 -25.66
C VAL A 442 -0.27 -6.04 -26.28
N GLU A 443 0.11 -6.98 -25.42
CA GLU A 443 0.39 -8.37 -25.77
C GLU A 443 -0.87 -9.21 -25.65
N LEU A 444 -1.24 -9.93 -26.71
CA LEU A 444 -2.50 -10.66 -26.83
C LEU A 444 -2.29 -12.07 -27.41
N GLY A 445 -3.16 -13.02 -27.09
CA GLY A 445 -3.16 -14.35 -27.72
C GLY A 445 -3.47 -14.32 -29.22
N LYS A 446 -2.66 -15.01 -30.04
CA LYS A 446 -2.75 -14.94 -31.51
C LYS A 446 -4.03 -15.56 -32.10
N ASN A 447 -4.64 -16.50 -31.37
CA ASN A 447 -5.71 -17.38 -31.87
C ASN A 447 -7.12 -16.82 -31.66
N LEU A 448 -7.25 -15.56 -31.24
CA LEU A 448 -8.53 -14.90 -30.98
C LEU A 448 -8.77 -13.72 -31.93
N SER A 449 -10.02 -13.26 -31.98
CA SER A 449 -10.39 -12.05 -32.73
C SER A 449 -10.75 -10.94 -31.75
N TYR A 450 -10.18 -9.77 -31.99
CA TYR A 450 -10.25 -8.63 -31.09
C TYR A 450 -11.03 -7.47 -31.72
N LEU A 451 -11.77 -6.76 -30.86
CA LEU A 451 -12.36 -5.46 -31.14
C LEU A 451 -11.73 -4.45 -30.19
N TYR A 452 -11.25 -3.33 -30.73
CA TYR A 452 -10.62 -2.27 -29.95
C TYR A 452 -11.54 -1.05 -29.94
N LEU A 453 -11.85 -0.57 -28.74
CA LEU A 453 -12.54 0.70 -28.53
C LEU A 453 -11.52 1.72 -28.03
N ILE A 454 -11.19 2.68 -28.90
CA ILE A 454 -10.26 3.77 -28.61
C ILE A 454 -11.09 5.00 -28.26
N GLN A 455 -10.83 5.60 -27.10
CA GLN A 455 -11.58 6.72 -26.55
C GLN A 455 -10.66 7.84 -26.08
N GLU A 456 -11.04 9.08 -26.33
CA GLU A 456 -10.33 10.26 -25.88
C GLU A 456 -11.31 11.38 -25.51
N GLY A 457 -10.97 12.15 -24.47
CA GLY A 457 -11.74 13.29 -23.98
C GLY A 457 -12.97 12.90 -23.15
N ASN A 458 -13.03 13.36 -21.90
CA ASN A 458 -14.12 13.09 -20.96
C ASN A 458 -14.40 11.59 -20.79
N LEU A 459 -13.35 10.84 -20.43
CA LEU A 459 -13.45 9.41 -20.19
C LEU A 459 -14.41 9.14 -19.02
N LYS A 460 -15.52 8.48 -19.32
CA LYS A 460 -16.49 7.99 -18.34
C LYS A 460 -16.42 6.47 -18.26
N LYS A 461 -17.35 5.88 -17.51
CA LYS A 461 -17.57 4.42 -17.51
C LYS A 461 -17.56 3.87 -18.94
N PRO A 462 -16.99 2.69 -19.16
CA PRO A 462 -16.48 2.22 -20.45
C PRO A 462 -17.50 2.17 -21.59
N TRP A 463 -18.78 2.08 -21.26
CA TRP A 463 -19.87 2.01 -22.24
C TRP A 463 -20.40 3.39 -22.65
N GLN A 464 -19.94 4.46 -22.02
CA GLN A 464 -20.31 5.82 -22.35
C GLN A 464 -19.35 6.39 -23.40
N LEU A 465 -19.90 7.14 -24.35
CA LEU A 465 -19.12 7.78 -25.40
C LEU A 465 -18.27 8.89 -24.80
N ALA A 466 -16.99 8.87 -25.15
CA ALA A 466 -16.05 9.96 -24.95
C ALA A 466 -16.24 11.04 -26.02
N HIS A 467 -15.44 12.11 -26.03
CA HIS A 467 -15.47 13.13 -27.10
C HIS A 467 -15.10 12.52 -28.45
N HIS A 468 -14.04 11.71 -28.47
CA HIS A 468 -13.64 10.92 -29.62
C HIS A 468 -13.79 9.43 -29.33
N ASN A 469 -14.35 8.69 -30.28
CA ASN A 469 -14.48 7.23 -30.19
C ASN A 469 -14.15 6.63 -31.55
N THR A 470 -13.22 5.67 -31.57
CA THR A 470 -12.82 4.96 -32.77
C THR A 470 -12.86 3.46 -32.51
N LEU A 471 -13.38 2.70 -33.46
CA LEU A 471 -13.34 1.24 -33.42
C LEU A 471 -12.29 0.70 -34.40
N ARG A 472 -11.56 -0.31 -33.96
CA ARG A 472 -10.69 -1.15 -34.81
C ARG A 472 -10.97 -2.60 -34.52
N SER A 473 -10.65 -3.47 -35.45
CA SER A 473 -10.79 -4.91 -35.25
C SER A 473 -9.59 -5.61 -35.86
N LEU A 474 -9.17 -6.67 -35.20
CA LEU A 474 -8.14 -7.58 -35.69
C LEU A 474 -8.73 -8.98 -35.64
N LYS A 475 -8.79 -9.64 -36.80
CA LYS A 475 -9.04 -11.09 -36.84
C LYS A 475 -7.74 -11.79 -36.45
N THR A 476 -7.84 -13.04 -35.99
CA THR A 476 -6.70 -13.95 -35.69
C THR A 476 -5.53 -13.67 -36.62
N GLY A 477 -4.33 -13.40 -36.11
CA GLY A 477 -3.31 -12.80 -36.93
C GLY A 477 -1.93 -12.72 -36.33
N THR A 478 -1.12 -11.87 -36.95
CA THR A 478 0.25 -11.49 -36.56
C THR A 478 0.22 -10.09 -35.95
N ASP A 479 1.37 -9.62 -35.47
CA ASP A 479 1.57 -8.28 -34.95
C ASP A 479 0.94 -7.19 -35.81
N LYS A 480 0.44 -6.15 -35.15
CA LYS A 480 -0.31 -5.09 -35.82
C LYS A 480 -0.12 -3.73 -35.17
N SER A 481 0.31 -2.74 -35.96
CA SER A 481 0.30 -1.35 -35.53
C SER A 481 -0.88 -0.57 -36.14
N PHE A 482 -1.68 0.09 -35.31
CA PHE A 482 -2.75 1.00 -35.70
C PHE A 482 -2.31 2.46 -35.54
N ARG A 483 -2.35 3.22 -36.63
CA ARG A 483 -2.19 4.68 -36.60
C ARG A 483 -3.55 5.34 -36.66
N ILE A 484 -3.88 6.15 -35.65
CA ILE A 484 -5.17 6.80 -35.48
C ILE A 484 -4.94 8.31 -35.45
N THR A 485 -5.68 9.03 -36.28
CA THR A 485 -5.69 10.49 -36.29
C THR A 485 -7.05 10.97 -35.79
N LEU A 486 -7.07 11.67 -34.67
CA LEU A 486 -8.26 12.31 -34.12
C LEU A 486 -8.50 13.63 -34.84
N LEU A 487 -9.78 13.96 -35.09
CA LEU A 487 -10.18 15.22 -35.72
C LEU A 487 -10.22 16.37 -34.71
N ASP A 488 -9.17 16.48 -33.89
CA ASP A 488 -9.01 17.55 -32.93
C ASP A 488 -8.05 18.61 -33.50
N ALA A 489 -8.55 19.84 -33.61
CA ALA A 489 -7.81 21.00 -34.10
C ALA A 489 -7.65 22.10 -33.03
N SER A 490 -7.99 21.81 -31.77
CA SER A 490 -7.96 22.78 -30.68
C SER A 490 -6.54 23.22 -30.30
N ARG A 491 -5.53 22.38 -30.58
CA ARG A 491 -4.13 22.59 -30.14
C ARG A 491 -3.17 22.80 -31.30
N LYS A 492 -3.35 23.89 -32.05
CA LYS A 492 -2.44 24.22 -33.15
C LYS A 492 -1.05 24.61 -32.59
N PRO A 493 0.05 23.97 -33.02
CA PRO A 493 1.38 24.31 -32.54
C PRO A 493 1.79 25.73 -32.99
N GLN A 494 2.51 26.44 -32.13
CA GLN A 494 3.11 27.72 -32.47
C GLN A 494 4.20 27.53 -33.53
N LYS A 495 4.40 28.54 -34.39
CA LYS A 495 5.45 28.48 -35.41
C LYS A 495 6.79 28.90 -34.82
N MET A 496 7.78 28.01 -34.92
CA MET A 496 9.10 28.19 -34.31
C MET A 496 10.21 28.14 -35.36
N THR A 497 11.24 28.97 -35.22
CA THR A 497 12.42 28.98 -36.11
C THR A 497 13.73 29.08 -35.32
N PRO A 498 14.82 28.41 -35.73
CA PRO A 498 16.10 28.55 -35.05
C PRO A 498 16.71 29.95 -35.29
N GLU A 499 17.34 30.51 -34.27
CA GLU A 499 18.11 31.76 -34.30
C GLU A 499 19.61 31.48 -34.17
N ASN A 500 20.44 32.19 -34.93
CA ASN A 500 21.89 32.00 -34.89
C ASN A 500 22.51 32.87 -33.79
N ILE A 501 23.35 32.26 -32.94
CA ILE A 501 24.05 32.96 -31.86
C ILE A 501 25.32 33.64 -32.40
N HIS A 502 25.55 34.90 -32.00
CA HIS A 502 26.80 35.63 -32.24
C HIS A 502 27.59 35.79 -30.92
N LEU A 503 28.93 35.65 -30.97
CA LEU A 503 29.84 35.76 -29.81
C LEU A 503 29.86 37.20 -29.23
N PRO A 504 29.99 37.39 -27.90
CA PRO A 504 30.35 36.41 -26.86
C PRO A 504 29.16 35.64 -26.25
N VAL A 505 29.46 34.46 -25.68
CA VAL A 505 28.50 33.46 -25.19
C VAL A 505 28.73 33.11 -23.72
N CYS A 506 27.64 32.95 -22.96
CA CYS A 506 27.61 32.28 -21.66
C CYS A 506 27.37 30.79 -21.87
N GLY A 507 27.89 29.96 -20.96
CA GLY A 507 27.69 28.51 -20.97
C GLY A 507 26.58 28.13 -20.00
N PHE A 508 25.60 27.36 -20.45
CA PHE A 508 24.59 26.71 -19.63
C PHE A 508 24.94 25.23 -19.52
N HIS A 509 24.94 24.70 -18.31
CA HIS A 509 25.02 23.28 -18.04
C HIS A 509 23.70 22.86 -17.38
N LEU A 510 22.94 22.01 -18.05
CA LEU A 510 21.66 21.52 -17.55
C LEU A 510 21.76 20.00 -17.39
N SER A 511 21.52 19.54 -16.17
CA SER A 511 21.28 18.13 -15.87
C SER A 511 19.87 18.00 -15.33
N PHE A 512 19.07 17.08 -15.83
CA PHE A 512 17.78 16.78 -15.22
C PHE A 512 17.30 15.36 -15.46
N THR A 513 16.35 14.93 -14.63
CA THR A 513 15.54 13.72 -14.80
C THR A 513 14.06 14.05 -14.84
N SER A 514 13.27 13.32 -15.64
CA SER A 514 11.81 13.47 -15.69
C SER A 514 11.07 12.13 -15.55
N SER A 515 9.87 12.22 -15.00
CA SER A 515 8.88 11.15 -14.96
C SER A 515 7.50 11.72 -15.23
N GLY A 516 6.65 10.98 -15.92
CA GLY A 516 5.30 11.41 -16.26
C GLY A 516 4.26 10.57 -15.53
N TYR A 517 3.10 11.13 -15.20
CA TYR A 517 2.00 10.34 -14.69
C TYR A 517 0.63 10.86 -15.14
N GLN A 518 -0.33 9.96 -15.29
CA GLN A 518 -1.70 10.28 -15.66
C GLN A 518 -2.67 9.80 -14.58
N LEU A 519 -3.61 10.67 -14.22
CA LEU A 519 -4.74 10.33 -13.37
C LEU A 519 -5.90 9.82 -14.23
N GLN A 520 -6.20 8.53 -14.13
CA GLN A 520 -7.20 7.87 -14.96
C GLN A 520 -8.33 7.31 -14.11
N LYS A 521 -9.57 7.60 -14.51
CA LYS A 521 -10.74 7.04 -13.86
C LYS A 521 -10.76 5.52 -14.02
N HIS A 522 -11.06 4.86 -12.91
CA HIS A 522 -11.15 3.41 -12.85
C HIS A 522 -12.20 2.88 -13.83
N PHE A 523 -11.95 1.67 -14.33
CA PHE A 523 -12.83 1.03 -15.29
C PHE A 523 -14.14 0.52 -14.63
N THR A 524 -14.04 -0.03 -13.42
CA THR A 524 -15.15 -0.71 -12.71
C THR A 524 -15.71 0.04 -11.50
N ASN A 525 -15.05 1.10 -11.01
CA ASN A 525 -15.47 1.87 -9.83
C ASN A 525 -15.30 3.38 -10.09
N GLU A 526 -15.62 4.23 -9.11
CA GLU A 526 -15.54 5.70 -9.27
C GLU A 526 -14.18 6.31 -8.86
N GLY A 527 -13.21 5.50 -8.43
CA GLY A 527 -11.89 5.99 -8.03
C GLY A 527 -11.03 6.44 -9.22
N VAL A 528 -9.94 7.15 -8.92
CA VAL A 528 -8.95 7.58 -9.92
C VAL A 528 -7.60 6.98 -9.55
N GLY A 529 -7.02 6.20 -10.47
CA GLY A 529 -5.70 5.59 -10.32
C GLY A 529 -4.62 6.38 -11.03
N ARG A 530 -3.36 6.21 -10.61
CA ARG A 530 -2.19 6.94 -11.13
C ARG A 530 -1.34 6.05 -12.01
N TYR A 531 -1.38 6.23 -13.32
CA TYR A 531 -0.52 5.49 -14.25
C TYR A 531 0.80 6.23 -14.43
N GLU A 532 1.91 5.56 -14.15
CA GLU A 532 3.26 6.12 -14.30
C GLU A 532 3.77 5.87 -15.73
N PHE A 533 4.46 6.84 -16.29
CA PHE A 533 5.04 6.85 -17.64
C PHE A 533 6.44 7.45 -17.61
N LEU A 534 7.19 7.25 -18.69
CA LEU A 534 8.41 8.02 -18.91
C LEU A 534 8.04 9.49 -19.15
N GLY A 535 8.79 10.40 -18.53
CA GLY A 535 8.56 11.83 -18.72
C GLY A 535 8.93 12.28 -20.14
N SER A 536 8.21 13.29 -20.65
CA SER A 536 8.47 13.92 -21.95
C SER A 536 8.24 15.43 -21.86
N ILE A 537 9.33 16.19 -21.97
CA ILE A 537 9.31 17.65 -21.82
C ILE A 537 10.09 18.33 -22.93
N ASP A 538 9.56 19.47 -23.37
CA ASP A 538 10.25 20.37 -24.27
C ASP A 538 11.11 21.37 -23.48
N ILE A 539 12.33 21.62 -23.96
CA ILE A 539 13.21 22.65 -23.38
C ILE A 539 13.53 23.71 -24.41
N LEU A 540 13.23 24.97 -24.05
CA LEU A 540 13.41 26.13 -24.92
C LEU A 540 14.32 27.15 -24.26
N LEU A 541 15.29 27.67 -25.01
CA LEU A 541 16.06 28.86 -24.64
C LEU A 541 15.68 30.01 -25.57
N LEU A 542 15.10 31.07 -25.02
CA LEU A 542 14.64 32.26 -25.73
C LEU A 542 15.34 33.51 -25.21
N ASP A 543 15.51 34.52 -26.08
CA ASP A 543 15.80 35.88 -25.63
C ASP A 543 14.51 36.59 -25.18
N GLN A 544 14.66 37.77 -24.58
CA GLN A 544 13.54 38.54 -24.03
C GLN A 544 12.43 38.87 -25.05
N ASP A 545 12.78 39.19 -26.30
CA ASP A 545 11.80 39.55 -27.33
C ASP A 545 11.03 38.31 -27.81
N ASN A 546 11.73 37.19 -28.01
CA ASN A 546 11.10 35.94 -28.41
C ASN A 546 10.30 35.28 -27.28
N PHE A 547 10.68 35.50 -26.01
CA PHE A 547 9.87 35.09 -24.86
C PHE A 547 8.52 35.82 -24.82
N GLN A 548 8.49 37.13 -25.09
CA GLN A 548 7.21 37.85 -25.21
C GLN A 548 6.35 37.29 -26.36
N ARG A 549 6.96 37.01 -27.51
CA ARG A 549 6.25 36.42 -28.66
C ARG A 549 5.67 35.03 -28.36
N TYR A 550 6.40 34.24 -27.58
CA TYR A 550 5.98 32.93 -27.07
C TYR A 550 4.74 33.07 -26.17
N GLN A 551 4.76 34.00 -25.21
CA GLN A 551 3.62 34.28 -24.34
C GLN A 551 2.40 34.81 -25.11
N ASP A 552 2.63 35.63 -26.14
CA ASP A 552 1.56 36.18 -27.00
C ASP A 552 0.95 35.12 -27.95
N GLY A 553 1.49 33.90 -27.99
CA GLY A 553 1.04 32.84 -28.91
C GLY A 553 1.39 33.10 -30.37
N THR A 554 2.36 33.98 -30.64
CA THR A 554 2.79 34.36 -31.99
C THR A 554 3.99 33.54 -32.44
N ALA A 555 4.32 33.58 -33.73
CA ALA A 555 5.53 32.91 -34.21
C ALA A 555 6.75 33.52 -33.50
N PHE A 556 7.73 32.72 -33.09
CA PHE A 556 8.96 33.15 -32.41
C PHE A 556 10.19 32.37 -32.89
N SER A 557 11.38 32.88 -32.55
CA SER A 557 12.64 32.20 -32.79
C SER A 557 13.26 31.71 -31.48
N TYR A 558 13.94 30.56 -31.52
CA TYR A 558 14.62 29.98 -30.34
C TYR A 558 16.12 29.93 -30.55
N LEU A 559 16.88 30.08 -29.46
CA LEU A 559 18.33 29.90 -29.43
C LEU A 559 18.69 28.42 -29.32
N LYS A 560 17.94 27.69 -28.49
CA LYS A 560 18.05 26.24 -28.34
C LYS A 560 16.67 25.64 -28.13
N TYR A 561 16.44 24.47 -28.73
CA TYR A 561 15.23 23.68 -28.55
C TYR A 561 15.63 22.21 -28.44
N TYR A 562 15.10 21.55 -27.43
CA TYR A 562 15.08 20.11 -27.32
C TYR A 562 13.61 19.65 -27.29
N ASP A 563 13.29 18.72 -28.19
CA ASP A 563 11.95 18.20 -28.44
C ASP A 563 11.77 16.88 -27.69
N SER A 564 10.70 16.76 -26.89
CA SER A 564 10.33 15.54 -26.14
C SER A 564 11.54 14.85 -25.48
N ILE A 565 12.25 15.57 -24.61
CA ILE A 565 13.34 14.95 -23.86
C ILE A 565 12.74 13.90 -22.91
N GLY A 566 13.24 12.67 -23.06
CA GLY A 566 12.87 11.55 -22.21
C GLY A 566 13.40 11.66 -20.78
N ALA A 567 13.63 10.52 -20.14
CA ALA A 567 13.84 10.44 -18.69
C ALA A 567 15.05 11.21 -18.11
N ALA A 568 16.08 11.53 -18.90
CA ALA A 568 17.23 12.30 -18.39
C ALA A 568 18.01 13.02 -19.49
N ILE A 569 18.65 14.14 -19.14
CA ILE A 569 19.62 14.83 -19.98
C ILE A 569 20.80 15.32 -19.13
N ASN A 570 21.98 15.44 -19.75
CA ASN A 570 23.10 16.20 -19.22
C ASN A 570 23.78 16.90 -20.41
N GLU A 571 23.46 18.18 -20.62
CA GLU A 571 23.84 18.92 -21.81
C GLU A 571 24.44 20.27 -21.48
N THR A 572 25.41 20.67 -22.31
CA THR A 572 26.00 22.01 -22.24
C THR A 572 25.66 22.76 -23.52
N PHE A 573 25.07 23.93 -23.37
CA PHE A 573 24.72 24.80 -24.49
C PHE A 573 25.09 26.25 -24.21
N THR A 574 25.10 27.08 -25.24
CA THR A 574 25.54 28.46 -25.13
C THR A 574 24.38 29.43 -25.37
N GLY A 575 24.34 30.52 -24.63
CA GLY A 575 23.46 31.66 -24.89
C GLY A 575 24.25 32.97 -25.06
N PRO A 576 23.70 33.99 -25.73
CA PRO A 576 24.42 35.26 -25.89
C PRO A 576 24.60 35.97 -24.54
N THR A 577 25.73 36.64 -24.34
CA THR A 577 25.97 37.50 -23.15
C THR A 577 25.54 38.95 -23.38
N GLU A 578 24.54 39.19 -24.24
CA GLU A 578 24.02 40.54 -24.53
C GLU A 578 23.29 41.17 -23.32
N GLU A 579 22.92 42.46 -23.40
CA GLU A 579 22.11 43.16 -22.36
C GLU A 579 20.68 42.61 -22.20
N LYS A 580 20.28 41.58 -22.95
CA LYS A 580 18.93 41.00 -22.89
C LYS A 580 18.91 39.79 -21.95
N ASN A 581 17.83 39.69 -21.19
CA ASN A 581 17.58 38.51 -20.36
C ASN A 581 17.30 37.28 -21.22
N LEU A 582 17.75 36.12 -20.74
CA LEU A 582 17.48 34.82 -21.36
C LEU A 582 16.46 34.05 -20.53
N TYR A 583 15.62 33.28 -21.20
CA TYR A 583 14.54 32.50 -20.59
C TYR A 583 14.70 31.04 -20.99
N LEU A 584 14.97 30.19 -20.00
CA LEU A 584 14.92 28.74 -20.13
C LEU A 584 13.52 28.28 -19.71
N ILE A 585 12.82 27.58 -20.61
CA ILE A 585 11.45 27.13 -20.41
C ILE A 585 11.44 25.61 -20.43
N PHE A 586 10.92 25.01 -19.37
CA PHE A 586 10.49 23.61 -19.33
C PHE A 586 9.00 23.59 -19.65
N ARG A 587 8.65 23.05 -20.82
CA ARG A 587 7.28 23.06 -21.33
C ARG A 587 6.70 21.66 -21.30
N ASN A 588 5.60 21.49 -20.57
CA ASN A 588 4.79 20.28 -20.62
C ASN A 588 3.71 20.45 -21.69
N HIS A 589 3.96 19.89 -22.89
CA HIS A 589 2.99 19.95 -23.99
C HIS A 589 1.86 18.90 -23.90
N ASN A 590 1.91 18.02 -22.91
CA ASN A 590 0.97 16.91 -22.76
C ASN A 590 -0.44 17.40 -22.42
N ARG A 591 -1.44 16.59 -22.76
CA ARG A 591 -2.86 16.88 -22.56
C ARG A 591 -3.41 16.40 -21.23
N LEU A 592 -2.85 15.30 -20.73
CA LEU A 592 -3.31 14.63 -19.51
C LEU A 592 -2.16 14.26 -18.56
N THR A 593 -0.95 14.11 -19.09
CA THR A 593 0.23 13.70 -18.35
C THR A 593 0.79 14.88 -17.57
N HIS A 594 0.83 14.73 -16.25
CA HIS A 594 1.62 15.58 -15.36
C HIS A 594 3.07 15.13 -15.47
N GLU A 595 3.99 16.08 -15.48
CA GLU A 595 5.41 15.82 -15.60
C GLU A 595 6.12 16.24 -14.32
N ILE A 596 6.93 15.36 -13.74
CA ILE A 596 7.75 15.64 -12.57
C ILE A 596 9.20 15.72 -13.05
N ILE A 597 9.82 16.88 -12.87
CA ILE A 597 11.23 17.12 -13.19
C ILE A 597 12.07 17.29 -11.95
N ASP A 598 13.30 16.81 -12.00
CA ASP A 598 14.33 17.15 -11.03
C ASP A 598 15.58 17.59 -11.77
N PHE A 599 16.03 18.83 -11.57
CA PHE A 599 17.06 19.44 -12.40
C PHE A 599 18.09 20.24 -11.60
N SER A 600 19.29 20.34 -12.16
CA SER A 600 20.35 21.26 -11.80
C SER A 600 20.71 22.11 -13.02
N LEU A 601 20.82 23.42 -12.83
CA LEU A 601 21.15 24.37 -13.88
C LEU A 601 22.30 25.27 -13.42
N ASP A 602 23.44 25.16 -14.09
CA ASP A 602 24.60 26.02 -13.87
C ASP A 602 24.80 26.95 -15.06
N VAL A 603 25.08 28.23 -14.79
CA VAL A 603 25.43 29.20 -15.82
C VAL A 603 26.83 29.75 -15.58
N SER A 604 27.73 29.46 -16.51
CA SER A 604 29.11 29.93 -16.52
C SER A 604 29.22 31.25 -17.30
N VAL A 605 29.56 32.32 -16.59
CA VAL A 605 29.76 33.67 -17.16
C VAL A 605 31.07 34.26 -16.65
N GLN A 606 31.82 34.95 -17.51
CA GLN A 606 32.98 35.72 -17.05
C GLN A 606 32.53 36.99 -16.34
N THR A 607 32.97 37.17 -15.11
CA THR A 607 32.63 38.33 -14.29
C THR A 607 33.79 38.78 -13.41
N THR A 608 33.75 40.03 -12.97
CA THR A 608 34.70 40.61 -12.01
C THR A 608 34.05 40.93 -10.67
N GLY A 609 32.77 40.61 -10.49
CA GLY A 609 32.02 40.86 -9.25
C GLY A 609 31.88 39.59 -8.42
N ASP A 610 32.00 39.74 -7.11
CA ASP A 610 31.78 38.64 -6.17
C ASP A 610 30.28 38.31 -6.06
N ARG A 611 29.96 37.02 -6.02
CA ARG A 611 28.60 36.47 -5.93
C ARG A 611 28.58 35.29 -4.97
N VAL A 612 27.50 35.18 -4.19
CA VAL A 612 27.19 34.02 -3.34
C VAL A 612 25.69 33.77 -3.43
N GLN A 613 25.28 32.50 -3.44
CA GLN A 613 23.87 32.10 -3.50
C GLN A 613 23.65 30.80 -2.70
N ILE A 614 22.52 30.72 -1.99
CA ILE A 614 21.99 29.50 -1.38
C ILE A 614 21.10 28.77 -2.39
N VAL A 615 21.43 27.51 -2.67
CA VAL A 615 20.67 26.64 -3.58
C VAL A 615 19.73 25.73 -2.78
N THR A 616 20.25 25.00 -1.80
CA THR A 616 19.51 24.05 -0.95
C THR A 616 19.42 24.59 0.48
N PRO A 617 18.28 24.49 1.17
CA PRO A 617 17.08 23.65 0.91
C PRO A 617 16.12 24.16 -0.17
N ASP A 618 15.40 23.28 -0.87
CA ASP A 618 14.40 23.62 -1.91
C ASP A 618 13.06 24.10 -1.28
N THR A 619 12.39 25.06 -1.91
CA THR A 619 11.09 25.68 -1.53
C THR A 619 9.91 25.15 -2.35
N MET A 620 10.12 24.12 -3.15
CA MET A 620 9.12 23.57 -4.08
C MET A 620 7.85 23.02 -3.39
N LEU A 621 8.03 22.22 -2.34
CA LEU A 621 6.89 21.69 -1.58
C LEU A 621 6.29 22.77 -0.66
N PHE A 622 7.15 23.56 -0.04
CA PHE A 622 6.79 24.52 1.00
C PHE A 622 7.37 25.90 0.69
N GLU A 623 6.56 26.95 0.84
CA GLU A 623 7.03 28.34 0.68
C GLU A 623 8.27 28.62 1.55
N THR A 624 8.24 28.13 2.79
CA THR A 624 9.39 28.06 3.68
C THR A 624 9.65 26.59 3.98
N PRO A 625 10.84 26.02 3.69
CA PRO A 625 11.09 24.59 3.85
C PRO A 625 10.88 24.13 5.30
N PHE A 626 10.08 23.08 5.50
CA PHE A 626 9.79 22.51 6.82
C PHE A 626 10.72 21.33 7.12
N TYR A 627 11.27 21.31 8.33
CA TYR A 627 12.05 20.19 8.85
C TYR A 627 11.67 19.88 10.29
N CYS A 628 11.75 18.61 10.68
CA CYS A 628 11.62 18.23 12.07
C CYS A 628 12.95 18.48 12.78
N ILE A 629 12.88 19.07 13.98
CA ILE A 629 14.07 19.21 14.81
C ILE A 629 14.66 17.82 15.15
N GLY A 630 15.99 17.73 15.09
CA GLY A 630 16.72 16.47 15.19
C GLY A 630 17.12 15.87 13.84
N ASP A 631 16.53 16.34 12.73
CA ASP A 631 17.01 16.02 11.38
C ASP A 631 18.32 16.76 11.06
N LYS A 632 19.11 16.18 10.17
CA LYS A 632 20.21 16.88 9.50
C LYS A 632 19.71 17.54 8.22
N ILE A 633 20.03 18.82 8.05
CA ILE A 633 19.65 19.61 6.88
C ILE A 633 20.91 19.87 6.04
N LEU A 634 20.90 19.44 4.79
CA LEU A 634 21.91 19.84 3.81
C LEU A 634 21.61 21.27 3.36
N ILE A 635 22.60 22.14 3.50
CA ILE A 635 22.59 23.51 2.98
C ILE A 635 23.74 23.59 2.00
N SER A 636 23.48 24.05 0.79
CA SER A 636 24.51 24.15 -0.25
C SER A 636 24.23 25.29 -1.18
N GLY A 637 25.26 25.69 -1.91
CA GLY A 637 25.15 26.78 -2.86
C GLY A 637 26.42 27.00 -3.65
N ILE A 638 26.44 28.12 -4.37
CA ILE A 638 27.51 28.50 -5.29
C ILE A 638 28.12 29.84 -4.90
N VAL A 639 29.39 30.04 -5.26
CA VAL A 639 30.14 31.25 -4.96
C VAL A 639 31.29 31.47 -5.96
N THR A 640 31.64 32.72 -6.22
CA THR A 640 32.81 33.11 -7.04
C THR A 640 34.08 33.37 -6.23
N GLY A 641 33.97 33.61 -4.91
CA GLY A 641 35.08 33.94 -4.01
C GLY A 641 35.31 32.88 -2.93
N GLU A 642 36.46 32.94 -2.26
CA GLU A 642 36.79 32.05 -1.13
C GLU A 642 37.62 32.82 -0.07
N PRO A 643 37.37 32.63 1.24
CA PRO A 643 36.37 31.76 1.86
C PRO A 643 34.94 32.36 1.88
N VAL A 644 33.93 31.56 2.23
CA VAL A 644 32.56 32.03 2.53
C VAL A 644 32.18 31.77 3.98
N TYR A 645 31.21 32.52 4.47
CA TYR A 645 30.85 32.63 5.87
C TYR A 645 29.35 32.38 6.06
N LEU A 646 29.01 31.27 6.71
CA LEU A 646 27.62 30.86 7.00
C LEU A 646 27.23 31.25 8.43
N SER A 647 26.03 31.78 8.62
CA SER A 647 25.45 32.10 9.92
C SER A 647 23.95 31.81 9.97
N PHE A 648 23.43 31.58 11.18
CA PHE A 648 22.01 31.36 11.45
C PHE A 648 21.49 32.46 12.40
N ASP A 649 20.30 33.01 12.14
CA ASP A 649 19.56 33.98 12.98
C ASP A 649 20.35 35.20 13.46
N HIS A 650 21.41 35.54 12.73
CA HIS A 650 22.34 36.62 13.03
C HIS A 650 23.15 36.51 14.36
N GLU A 651 23.11 35.39 15.12
CA GLU A 651 23.97 35.03 16.28
C GLU A 651 23.77 33.53 16.67
N PRO A 652 24.80 32.69 17.01
CA PRO A 652 26.24 32.91 17.05
C PRO A 652 27.05 31.99 16.10
N SER A 653 28.36 32.28 15.99
CA SER A 653 29.41 31.53 15.24
C SER A 653 29.26 31.58 13.72
N VAL A 654 30.03 32.48 13.09
CA VAL A 654 30.25 32.46 11.65
C VAL A 654 31.09 31.21 11.31
N ILE A 655 30.53 30.33 10.49
CA ILE A 655 31.21 29.12 10.01
C ILE A 655 31.95 29.47 8.73
N GLU A 656 33.27 29.41 8.75
CA GLU A 656 34.11 29.57 7.56
C GLU A 656 34.09 28.26 6.74
N LEU A 657 33.65 28.36 5.49
CA LEU A 657 33.62 27.26 4.54
C LEU A 657 34.61 27.57 3.40
N LEU A 658 35.29 26.52 2.94
CA LEU A 658 36.18 26.56 1.78
C LEU A 658 35.48 25.91 0.58
N PRO A 659 35.00 26.71 -0.39
CA PRO A 659 34.34 26.18 -1.57
C PRO A 659 35.27 25.29 -2.39
N ILE A 660 34.71 24.29 -3.07
CA ILE A 660 35.44 23.43 -4.01
C ILE A 660 34.81 23.64 -5.38
N ASN A 661 35.61 24.07 -6.36
CA ASN A 661 35.14 24.38 -7.72
C ASN A 661 33.98 25.39 -7.78
N GLY A 662 33.92 26.33 -6.82
CA GLY A 662 32.84 27.33 -6.74
C GLY A 662 31.58 26.85 -6.04
N GLU A 663 31.58 25.66 -5.46
CA GLU A 663 30.45 25.11 -4.69
C GLU A 663 30.80 25.04 -3.20
N TRP A 664 29.82 25.30 -2.34
CA TRP A 664 29.92 25.13 -0.90
C TRP A 664 28.77 24.29 -0.37
N SER A 665 29.02 23.54 0.71
CA SER A 665 28.01 22.72 1.36
C SER A 665 28.26 22.62 2.86
N TYR A 666 27.20 22.54 3.64
CA TYR A 666 27.21 22.37 5.08
C TYR A 666 26.02 21.50 5.51
N VAL A 667 26.26 20.55 6.41
CA VAL A 667 25.19 19.72 6.99
C VAL A 667 24.89 20.26 8.38
N TRP A 668 23.77 20.94 8.53
CA TRP A 668 23.31 21.46 9.80
C TRP A 668 22.61 20.37 10.61
N ASN A 669 23.18 20.04 11.78
CA ASN A 669 22.49 19.22 12.77
C ASN A 669 21.55 20.10 13.62
N THR A 670 20.24 19.90 13.47
CA THR A 670 19.22 20.72 14.14
C THR A 670 18.91 20.29 15.57
N SER A 671 19.51 19.23 16.11
CA SER A 671 19.20 18.73 17.46
C SER A 671 19.38 19.75 18.60
N GLN A 672 20.05 20.88 18.36
CA GLN A 672 20.26 21.95 19.34
C GLN A 672 19.67 23.30 18.89
N ALA A 673 18.90 23.30 17.80
CA ALA A 673 18.20 24.47 17.31
C ALA A 673 16.96 24.76 18.16
N THR A 674 16.38 25.95 17.99
CA THR A 674 15.05 26.27 18.55
C THR A 674 13.97 25.92 17.52
N LEU A 675 12.70 25.98 17.94
CA LEU A 675 11.58 25.89 17.01
C LEU A 675 11.29 27.25 16.39
N GLY A 676 10.68 27.24 15.21
CA GLY A 676 10.27 28.45 14.50
C GLY A 676 11.04 28.67 13.20
N ILE A 677 10.91 29.89 12.69
CA ILE A 677 11.59 30.32 11.47
C ILE A 677 13.06 30.61 11.81
N HIS A 678 13.96 29.99 11.06
CA HIS A 678 15.40 30.23 11.11
C HIS A 678 15.87 30.90 9.82
N LEU A 679 16.65 31.96 9.92
CA LEU A 679 17.27 32.64 8.78
C LEU A 679 18.69 32.13 8.57
N ILE A 680 18.93 31.54 7.41
CA ILE A 680 20.24 31.11 6.94
C ILE A 680 20.83 32.27 6.13
N THR A 681 22.00 32.78 6.53
CA THR A 681 22.72 33.83 5.79
C THR A 681 24.07 33.29 5.37
N ILE A 682 24.40 33.42 4.08
CA ILE A 682 25.74 33.16 3.54
C ILE A 682 26.34 34.50 3.07
N SER A 683 27.62 34.74 3.34
CA SER A 683 28.33 35.94 2.87
C SER A 683 29.76 35.65 2.43
N ASP A 684 30.33 36.54 1.61
CA ASP A 684 31.75 36.52 1.22
C ASP A 684 32.68 37.20 2.25
N GLY A 685 32.13 37.64 3.40
CA GLY A 685 32.85 38.42 4.41
C GLY A 685 32.99 39.91 4.05
N GLY A 686 32.43 40.33 2.91
CA GLY A 686 32.31 41.70 2.42
C GLY A 686 30.86 42.19 2.45
N ASN A 687 30.37 42.67 1.30
CA ASN A 687 29.02 43.24 1.16
C ASN A 687 28.07 42.32 0.37
N VAL A 688 28.51 41.13 -0.04
CA VAL A 688 27.71 40.20 -0.84
C VAL A 688 27.20 39.11 0.08
N SER A 689 25.88 39.01 0.17
CA SER A 689 25.21 38.00 0.96
C SER A 689 23.95 37.48 0.27
N ASP A 690 23.56 36.27 0.63
CA ASP A 690 22.27 35.69 0.28
C ASP A 690 21.63 35.08 1.53
N GLU A 691 20.30 35.03 1.55
CA GLU A 691 19.53 34.67 2.72
C GLU A 691 18.39 33.71 2.36
N LYS A 692 18.13 32.73 3.23
CA LYS A 692 17.05 31.77 3.06
C LYS A 692 16.43 31.40 4.40
N SER A 693 15.12 31.47 4.50
CA SER A 693 14.39 31.04 5.70
C SER A 693 14.02 29.56 5.62
N ILE A 694 14.03 28.89 6.76
CA ILE A 694 13.45 27.55 6.96
C ILE A 694 12.57 27.55 8.20
N GLN A 695 11.67 26.58 8.31
CA GLN A 695 10.80 26.39 9.46
C GLN A 695 11.17 25.08 10.16
N LEU A 696 11.58 25.16 11.42
CA LEU A 696 11.76 24.00 12.28
C LEU A 696 10.50 23.77 13.11
N ILE A 697 10.00 22.54 13.05
CA ILE A 697 8.82 22.08 13.79
C ILE A 697 9.16 20.89 14.68
N ASP A 698 8.28 20.65 15.63
CA ASP A 698 8.22 19.38 16.34
C ASP A 698 7.25 18.45 15.63
N GLY A 699 7.78 17.38 15.03
CA GLY A 699 6.98 16.40 14.29
C GLY A 699 7.20 14.96 14.77
N ARG A 700 7.90 14.78 15.88
CA ARG A 700 8.32 13.47 16.38
C ARG A 700 7.71 13.27 17.77
N PRO A 701 6.82 12.28 17.97
CA PRO A 701 6.22 12.05 19.26
C PRO A 701 7.28 11.52 20.25
N PRO A 702 7.06 11.69 21.57
CA PRO A 702 7.98 11.19 22.58
C PRO A 702 8.23 9.69 22.46
N SER A 703 9.45 9.26 22.73
CA SER A 703 9.74 7.88 23.08
C SER A 703 9.35 7.59 24.53
N LEU A 704 8.77 6.42 24.78
CA LEU A 704 8.25 6.03 26.09
C LEU A 704 8.56 4.56 26.40
N THR A 705 9.02 4.30 27.62
CA THR A 705 9.27 2.96 28.16
C THR A 705 8.75 2.86 29.59
N ILE A 706 8.18 1.71 29.94
CA ILE A 706 7.72 1.40 31.29
C ILE A 706 8.74 0.43 31.92
N ASP A 707 9.47 0.88 32.93
CA ASP A 707 10.50 0.07 33.61
C ASP A 707 9.90 -0.80 34.72
N THR A 708 8.87 -0.30 35.42
CA THR A 708 8.17 -1.04 36.47
C THR A 708 6.71 -0.60 36.53
N PRO A 709 5.75 -1.52 36.67
CA PRO A 709 5.91 -2.97 36.59
C PRO A 709 6.24 -3.44 35.17
N VAL A 710 6.96 -4.55 35.04
CA VAL A 710 7.14 -5.23 33.74
C VAL A 710 5.80 -5.76 33.24
N ASP A 711 5.68 -5.95 31.92
CA ASP A 711 4.46 -6.48 31.35
C ASP A 711 4.12 -7.87 31.94
N SER A 712 2.83 -8.09 32.17
CA SER A 712 2.26 -9.26 32.86
C SER A 712 2.76 -9.51 34.30
N ALA A 713 3.23 -8.48 35.01
CA ALA A 713 3.64 -8.61 36.41
C ALA A 713 2.48 -8.98 37.35
N ILE A 714 2.72 -9.91 38.29
CA ILE A 714 1.79 -10.27 39.36
C ILE A 714 2.20 -9.53 40.63
N LEU A 715 1.29 -8.72 41.16
CA LEU A 715 1.55 -7.76 42.23
C LEU A 715 0.56 -7.98 43.37
N GLU A 716 1.01 -7.78 44.61
CA GLU A 716 0.09 -7.70 45.75
C GLU A 716 -0.64 -6.36 45.77
N ARG A 717 -1.88 -6.34 46.26
CA ARG A 717 -2.59 -5.07 46.52
C ARG A 717 -1.86 -4.22 47.54
N GLY A 718 -1.89 -2.92 47.32
CA GLY A 718 -1.23 -1.94 48.18
C GLY A 718 -0.63 -0.83 47.34
N ILE A 719 0.52 -0.32 47.75
CA ILE A 719 1.23 0.72 47.02
C ILE A 719 1.95 0.10 45.81
N LEU A 720 1.46 0.41 44.61
CA LEU A 720 2.09 0.08 43.35
C LEU A 720 2.97 1.24 42.90
N ASP A 721 4.28 1.00 42.82
CA ASP A 721 5.22 1.94 42.24
C ASP A 721 5.33 1.71 40.73
N ILE A 722 4.98 2.74 39.97
CA ILE A 722 5.03 2.76 38.51
C ILE A 722 6.15 3.71 38.12
N SER A 723 7.06 3.28 37.27
CA SER A 723 8.18 4.10 36.81
C SER A 723 8.62 3.73 35.42
N GLY A 724 9.27 4.68 34.77
CA GLY A 724 9.82 4.48 33.45
C GLY A 724 10.61 5.67 32.98
N ARG A 725 10.93 5.63 31.69
CA ARG A 725 11.73 6.64 31.02
C ARG A 725 11.05 7.09 29.75
N SER A 726 11.22 8.36 29.46
CA SER A 726 10.77 8.97 28.22
C SER A 726 11.77 10.00 27.76
N SER A 727 11.84 10.18 26.46
CA SER A 727 12.68 11.20 25.83
C SER A 727 11.99 11.73 24.58
N ASP A 728 12.20 13.00 24.32
CA ASP A 728 11.67 13.72 23.17
C ASP A 728 12.79 14.60 22.58
N ASN A 729 12.69 14.96 21.30
CA ASN A 729 13.64 15.84 20.62
C ASN A 729 13.53 17.30 21.09
N CYS A 730 12.37 17.73 21.59
CA CYS A 730 12.14 19.04 22.17
C CYS A 730 12.11 18.96 23.70
N ASP A 731 10.95 18.60 24.25
CA ASP A 731 10.73 18.47 25.68
C ASP A 731 9.41 17.72 25.94
N ILE A 732 9.30 17.11 27.12
CA ILE A 732 8.10 16.39 27.54
C ILE A 732 7.34 17.26 28.54
N ASP A 733 6.08 17.58 28.22
CA ASP A 733 5.22 18.36 29.11
C ASP A 733 4.86 17.54 30.36
N HIS A 734 4.24 16.38 30.17
CA HIS A 734 3.91 15.47 31.28
C HIS A 734 3.65 14.03 30.84
N ILE A 735 3.61 13.14 31.86
CA ILE A 735 3.25 11.73 31.70
C ILE A 735 1.90 11.48 32.37
N GLU A 736 0.95 10.96 31.61
CA GLU A 736 -0.33 10.48 32.10
C GLU A 736 -0.26 8.95 32.29
N VAL A 737 -0.65 8.48 33.47
CA VAL A 737 -0.80 7.06 33.77
C VAL A 737 -2.26 6.78 34.02
N THR A 738 -2.84 5.90 33.21
CA THR A 738 -4.21 5.43 33.32
C THR A 738 -4.22 4.01 33.86
N LEU A 739 -4.92 3.80 34.98
CA LEU A 739 -5.17 2.49 35.58
C LEU A 739 -6.61 2.44 36.08
N ASN A 740 -7.34 1.36 35.76
CA ASN A 740 -8.75 1.19 36.13
C ASN A 740 -9.65 2.38 35.66
N ASN A 741 -9.45 2.83 34.41
CA ASN A 741 -10.14 3.98 33.79
C ASN A 741 -9.96 5.33 34.50
N ILE A 742 -9.03 5.42 35.45
CA ILE A 742 -8.67 6.67 36.14
C ILE A 742 -7.29 7.08 35.65
N THR A 743 -7.12 8.36 35.32
CA THR A 743 -5.83 8.92 34.89
C THR A 743 -5.23 9.78 36.00
N LYS A 744 -3.93 9.66 36.23
CA LYS A 744 -3.12 10.51 37.11
C LYS A 744 -1.87 10.96 36.39
N THR A 745 -1.36 12.13 36.74
CA THR A 745 -0.07 12.64 36.23
C THR A 745 1.08 12.10 37.08
N ALA A 746 2.14 11.59 36.45
CA ALA A 746 3.34 11.14 37.13
C ALA A 746 4.20 12.32 37.62
N THR A 747 5.10 12.05 38.57
CA THR A 747 6.14 13.01 38.98
C THR A 747 7.37 12.84 38.10
N GLY A 748 7.80 13.93 37.45
CA GLY A 748 8.89 13.92 36.47
C GLY A 748 8.40 13.59 35.06
N SER A 749 9.17 13.99 34.05
CA SER A 749 8.85 13.83 32.62
C SER A 749 9.89 13.03 31.81
N ILE A 750 11.14 12.97 32.27
CA ILE A 750 12.21 12.16 31.63
C ILE A 750 12.42 10.84 32.35
N THR A 751 12.74 10.91 33.65
CA THR A 751 12.63 9.78 34.57
C THR A 751 11.44 10.07 35.46
N TRP A 752 10.38 9.31 35.25
CA TRP A 752 9.09 9.58 35.85
C TRP A 752 8.70 8.45 36.78
N ASN A 753 7.94 8.80 37.82
CA ASN A 753 7.39 7.81 38.73
C ASN A 753 6.02 8.25 39.23
N LEU A 754 5.20 7.27 39.57
CA LEU A 754 3.90 7.45 40.17
C LEU A 754 3.65 6.33 41.17
N SER A 755 3.28 6.70 42.39
CA SER A 755 2.85 5.74 43.40
C SER A 755 1.33 5.68 43.40
N TRP A 756 0.77 4.47 43.28
CA TRP A 756 -0.66 4.24 43.15
C TRP A 756 -1.15 3.30 44.24
N ASP A 757 -2.06 3.78 45.10
CA ASP A 757 -2.71 2.91 46.07
C ASP A 757 -3.79 2.05 45.41
N THR A 758 -3.55 0.76 45.36
CA THR A 758 -4.43 -0.28 44.80
C THR A 758 -5.14 -1.08 45.90
N THR A 759 -5.06 -0.65 47.17
CA THR A 759 -5.67 -1.37 48.31
C THR A 759 -7.18 -1.58 48.13
N GLU A 760 -7.88 -0.58 47.57
CA GLU A 760 -9.32 -0.65 47.30
C GLU A 760 -9.68 -1.27 45.95
N PHE A 761 -8.69 -1.65 45.13
CA PHE A 761 -8.94 -2.27 43.85
C PHE A 761 -9.39 -3.72 44.07
N ALA A 762 -10.25 -4.18 43.16
CA ALA A 762 -10.57 -5.60 43.08
C ALA A 762 -9.33 -6.37 42.62
N LEU A 763 -9.32 -7.67 42.90
CA LEU A 763 -8.33 -8.54 42.29
C LEU A 763 -8.66 -8.73 40.82
N GLY A 764 -7.64 -8.99 40.01
CA GLY A 764 -7.80 -9.30 38.59
C GLY A 764 -6.78 -8.59 37.70
N ASP A 765 -7.04 -8.66 36.40
CA ASP A 765 -6.23 -8.05 35.36
C ASP A 765 -6.57 -6.58 35.16
N TYR A 766 -5.53 -5.77 35.04
CA TYR A 766 -5.63 -4.34 34.76
C TYR A 766 -4.71 -3.98 33.60
N LEU A 767 -5.23 -3.22 32.65
CA LEU A 767 -4.41 -2.58 31.62
C LEU A 767 -3.84 -1.27 32.19
N LEU A 768 -2.54 -1.25 32.43
CA LEU A 768 -1.79 -0.05 32.73
C LEU A 768 -1.46 0.63 31.40
N SER A 769 -2.07 1.78 31.15
CA SER A 769 -1.74 2.61 29.98
C SER A 769 -0.92 3.81 30.45
N VAL A 770 0.23 4.03 29.82
CA VAL A 770 1.09 5.18 30.07
C VAL A 770 1.16 5.97 28.78
N LYS A 771 0.93 7.28 28.89
CA LYS A 771 0.96 8.20 27.77
C LYS A 771 1.97 9.31 28.07
N ALA A 772 2.91 9.52 27.16
CA ALA A 772 3.80 10.67 27.18
C ALA A 772 3.24 11.74 26.24
N ILE A 773 3.17 12.97 26.72
CA ILE A 773 2.70 14.13 25.95
C ILE A 773 3.83 15.16 25.94
N ASP A 774 4.24 15.58 24.74
CA ASP A 774 5.26 16.63 24.58
C ASP A 774 4.66 18.04 24.79
N THR A 775 5.51 19.06 24.71
CA THR A 775 5.08 20.47 24.82
C THR A 775 4.25 20.97 23.63
N HIS A 776 4.13 20.19 22.55
CA HIS A 776 3.37 20.50 21.33
C HIS A 776 2.08 19.66 21.20
N GLY A 777 1.80 18.79 22.17
CA GLY A 777 0.64 17.91 22.20
C GLY A 777 0.78 16.62 21.38
N LEU A 778 1.97 16.27 20.88
CA LEU A 778 2.21 14.95 20.30
C LEU A 778 2.26 13.90 21.40
N ILE A 779 1.74 12.71 21.05
CA ILE A 779 1.47 11.67 22.02
C ILE A 779 2.13 10.37 21.60
N SER A 780 2.75 9.70 22.57
CA SER A 780 3.01 8.26 22.50
C SER A 780 2.31 7.53 23.65
N THR A 781 1.87 6.30 23.38
CA THR A 781 1.19 5.46 24.37
C THR A 781 1.82 4.09 24.42
N HIS A 782 2.04 3.57 25.63
CA HIS A 782 2.49 2.22 25.87
C HIS A 782 1.59 1.55 26.91
N THR A 783 1.37 0.24 26.78
CA THR A 783 0.46 -0.49 27.67
C THR A 783 1.12 -1.74 28.21
N HIS A 784 1.03 -1.95 29.53
CA HIS A 784 1.35 -3.22 30.17
C HIS A 784 0.08 -3.83 30.79
N LEU A 785 -0.10 -5.13 30.66
CA LEU A 785 -1.04 -5.89 31.45
C LEU A 785 -0.43 -6.14 32.84
N ILE A 786 -1.17 -5.88 33.92
CA ILE A 786 -0.72 -6.19 35.29
C ILE A 786 -1.80 -6.97 36.02
N VAL A 787 -1.39 -7.81 36.97
CA VAL A 787 -2.29 -8.71 37.68
C VAL A 787 -2.24 -8.39 39.18
N LEU A 788 -3.34 -7.86 39.72
CA LEU A 788 -3.47 -7.61 41.15
C LEU A 788 -3.99 -8.87 41.86
N ASN A 789 -3.14 -9.46 42.68
CA ASN A 789 -3.37 -10.73 43.34
C ASN A 789 -3.21 -10.61 44.88
N GLU A 790 -3.64 -11.61 45.64
CA GLU A 790 -3.35 -11.72 47.07
C GLU A 790 -3.19 -13.18 47.52
N SER A 791 -2.49 -13.39 48.63
CA SER A 791 -2.31 -14.73 49.19
C SER A 791 -3.57 -15.19 49.94
N GLY A 792 -3.79 -16.52 49.99
CA GLY A 792 -4.85 -17.13 50.82
C GLY A 792 -6.11 -17.59 50.08
N HIS A 793 -6.17 -17.43 48.75
CA HIS A 793 -7.24 -17.98 47.92
C HIS A 793 -6.75 -19.14 47.05
N SER A 794 -7.66 -20.06 46.73
CA SER A 794 -7.39 -21.19 45.82
C SER A 794 -8.09 -20.93 44.48
N TRP A 795 -7.59 -19.97 43.72
CA TRP A 795 -8.06 -19.73 42.36
C TRP A 795 -7.47 -20.73 41.39
N SER A 796 -8.23 -21.01 40.35
CA SER A 796 -7.81 -21.89 39.27
C SER A 796 -8.73 -21.65 38.08
N PRO A 797 -8.22 -21.78 36.84
CA PRO A 797 -9.07 -21.98 35.68
C PRO A 797 -9.98 -23.20 35.87
N GLN A 798 -11.07 -23.23 35.11
CA GLN A 798 -11.99 -24.36 35.04
C GLN A 798 -12.01 -24.93 33.63
N ILE A 799 -11.72 -26.22 33.53
CA ILE A 799 -11.86 -26.99 32.30
C ILE A 799 -13.22 -27.68 32.35
N HIS A 800 -14.14 -27.29 31.47
CA HIS A 800 -15.51 -27.85 31.42
C HIS A 800 -15.58 -29.09 30.56
N THR A 801 -15.04 -29.01 29.35
CA THR A 801 -15.05 -30.10 28.39
C THR A 801 -13.76 -30.10 27.56
N ILE A 802 -13.34 -31.30 27.17
CA ILE A 802 -12.30 -31.53 26.17
C ILE A 802 -12.82 -32.59 25.22
N PHE A 803 -12.63 -32.39 23.92
CA PHE A 803 -13.05 -33.33 22.90
C PHE A 803 -12.22 -33.14 21.64
N TYR A 804 -12.23 -34.15 20.76
CA TYR A 804 -11.61 -34.07 19.45
C TYR A 804 -12.66 -34.08 18.33
N SER A 805 -12.31 -33.47 17.20
CA SER A 805 -13.11 -33.47 15.97
C SER A 805 -12.24 -33.91 14.79
N PRO A 806 -12.77 -34.71 13.84
CA PRO A 806 -14.08 -35.36 13.87
C PRO A 806 -14.13 -36.55 14.84
N SER A 807 -15.32 -36.98 15.26
CA SER A 807 -15.48 -38.10 16.19
C SER A 807 -15.09 -39.47 15.60
N ASN A 808 -15.22 -39.63 14.28
CA ASN A 808 -14.77 -40.81 13.54
C ASN A 808 -13.47 -40.48 12.81
N LEU A 809 -12.35 -40.93 13.36
CA LEU A 809 -11.02 -40.63 12.85
C LEU A 809 -10.55 -41.69 11.84
N THR A 810 -10.08 -41.20 10.69
CA THR A 810 -9.40 -41.96 9.66
C THR A 810 -7.99 -41.40 9.48
N ASN A 811 -7.13 -42.10 8.76
CA ASN A 811 -5.78 -41.60 8.44
C ASN A 811 -5.75 -40.35 7.54
N THR A 812 -6.91 -39.91 7.03
CA THR A 812 -7.07 -38.65 6.28
C THR A 812 -7.72 -37.54 7.10
N SER A 813 -8.20 -37.83 8.31
CA SER A 813 -8.87 -36.86 9.17
C SER A 813 -7.87 -35.86 9.74
N ASN A 814 -8.16 -34.56 9.62
CA ASN A 814 -7.51 -33.52 10.41
C ASN A 814 -8.04 -33.60 11.84
N VAL A 815 -7.20 -34.03 12.78
CA VAL A 815 -7.57 -34.08 14.19
C VAL A 815 -7.41 -32.69 14.79
N ILE A 816 -8.51 -32.16 15.32
CA ILE A 816 -8.51 -30.93 16.10
C ILE A 816 -8.91 -31.27 17.52
N ILE A 817 -8.14 -30.79 18.50
CA ILE A 817 -8.48 -30.92 19.92
C ILE A 817 -9.07 -29.60 20.39
N TYR A 818 -10.26 -29.68 20.99
CA TYR A 818 -10.96 -28.54 21.56
C TYR A 818 -11.02 -28.62 23.07
N ALA A 819 -10.97 -27.46 23.72
CA ALA A 819 -11.18 -27.30 25.13
C ALA A 819 -12.08 -26.10 25.43
N ASN A 820 -13.16 -26.35 26.18
CA ASN A 820 -13.93 -25.28 26.80
C ASN A 820 -13.33 -24.99 28.18
N VAL A 821 -12.58 -23.90 28.24
CA VAL A 821 -11.93 -23.45 29.46
C VAL A 821 -12.44 -22.05 29.79
N THR A 822 -12.87 -21.86 31.03
CA THR A 822 -13.25 -20.54 31.55
C THR A 822 -12.41 -20.21 32.77
N SER A 823 -12.32 -18.93 33.11
CA SER A 823 -11.89 -18.54 34.43
C SER A 823 -13.09 -18.21 35.31
N THR A 824 -13.17 -18.86 36.48
CA THR A 824 -14.05 -18.43 37.58
C THR A 824 -13.28 -17.64 38.65
N SER A 825 -12.00 -17.39 38.41
CA SER A 825 -11.18 -16.51 39.23
C SER A 825 -11.29 -15.07 38.70
N PRO A 826 -10.81 -14.07 39.46
CA PRO A 826 -10.68 -12.71 38.96
C PRO A 826 -9.69 -12.55 37.78
N PHE A 827 -8.93 -13.60 37.44
CA PHE A 827 -7.84 -13.57 36.47
C PHE A 827 -8.26 -14.18 35.13
N ALA A 828 -7.93 -13.53 34.03
CA ALA A 828 -8.16 -13.99 32.68
C ALA A 828 -7.30 -15.23 32.36
N LEU A 829 -7.71 -15.99 31.34
CA LEU A 829 -6.89 -17.08 30.84
C LEU A 829 -5.68 -16.52 30.10
N ARG A 830 -4.50 -17.08 30.35
CA ARG A 830 -3.24 -16.68 29.71
C ARG A 830 -2.86 -17.63 28.59
N ASN A 831 -2.65 -18.90 28.93
CA ASN A 831 -2.29 -19.91 27.96
C ASN A 831 -2.91 -21.26 28.29
N ILE A 832 -3.09 -22.06 27.25
CA ILE A 832 -3.58 -23.43 27.35
C ILE A 832 -2.67 -24.29 26.50
N VAL A 833 -2.08 -25.30 27.12
CA VAL A 833 -1.12 -26.18 26.47
C VAL A 833 -1.72 -27.58 26.42
N LEU A 834 -1.86 -28.09 25.21
CA LEU A 834 -2.17 -29.49 24.97
C LEU A 834 -0.88 -30.31 25.04
N TYR A 835 -0.91 -31.42 25.76
CA TYR A 835 0.14 -32.42 25.74
C TYR A 835 -0.41 -33.68 25.07
N CYS A 836 0.29 -34.19 24.07
CA CYS A 836 -0.02 -35.44 23.39
C CYS A 836 1.13 -36.44 23.63
N PHE A 837 0.81 -37.72 23.76
CA PHE A 837 1.80 -38.77 23.92
C PHE A 837 1.45 -40.05 23.15
N GLU A 838 2.49 -40.68 22.61
CA GLU A 838 2.46 -42.01 22.01
C GLU A 838 3.63 -42.82 22.61
N GLY A 839 3.32 -43.87 23.37
CA GLY A 839 4.35 -44.62 24.10
C GLY A 839 5.04 -43.77 25.17
N ASN A 840 6.34 -43.50 24.99
CA ASN A 840 7.17 -42.72 25.92
C ASN A 840 7.45 -41.28 25.44
N GLU A 841 7.02 -40.92 24.23
CA GLU A 841 7.26 -39.60 23.65
C GLU A 841 6.09 -38.68 23.97
N THR A 842 6.38 -37.49 24.47
CA THR A 842 5.38 -36.46 24.77
C THR A 842 5.72 -35.19 23.98
N MET A 843 4.74 -34.68 23.25
CA MET A 843 4.81 -33.39 22.54
C MET A 843 3.81 -32.42 23.15
N SER A 844 4.09 -31.13 23.07
CA SER A 844 3.20 -30.08 23.58
C SER A 844 2.88 -29.06 22.50
N TYR A 845 1.65 -28.58 22.49
CA TYR A 845 1.13 -27.60 21.55
C TYR A 845 0.40 -26.49 22.30
N GLU A 846 0.66 -25.24 21.94
CA GLU A 846 -0.17 -24.13 22.39
C GLU A 846 -1.53 -24.21 21.72
N MET A 847 -2.61 -24.04 22.49
CA MET A 847 -3.96 -23.97 21.97
C MET A 847 -4.37 -22.51 21.77
N TYR A 848 -4.95 -22.23 20.61
CA TYR A 848 -5.38 -20.89 20.21
C TYR A 848 -6.87 -20.72 20.43
N GLN A 849 -7.33 -19.48 20.61
CA GLN A 849 -8.75 -19.19 20.75
C GLN A 849 -9.41 -19.13 19.36
N TYR A 850 -10.21 -20.13 19.04
CA TYR A 850 -10.99 -20.19 17.80
C TYR A 850 -12.36 -19.56 17.99
N GLY A 851 -13.01 -19.14 16.89
CA GLY A 851 -14.35 -18.54 16.89
C GLY A 851 -14.41 -17.15 17.53
N LYS A 852 -13.29 -16.40 17.57
CA LYS A 852 -13.14 -15.14 18.32
C LYS A 852 -12.95 -13.93 17.40
N ASN A 853 -13.58 -12.81 17.76
CA ASN A 853 -13.42 -11.46 17.18
C ASN A 853 -14.27 -11.16 15.94
N PRO A 854 -15.53 -10.71 16.14
CA PRO A 854 -16.47 -11.06 17.19
C PRO A 854 -16.98 -12.49 17.03
N VAL A 855 -17.76 -12.99 17.98
CA VAL A 855 -18.48 -14.26 17.78
C VAL A 855 -19.51 -14.05 16.68
N GLN A 856 -19.36 -14.79 15.59
CA GLN A 856 -20.25 -14.70 14.43
C GLN A 856 -21.12 -15.95 14.37
N GLY A 857 -22.40 -15.74 14.08
CA GLY A 857 -23.26 -16.84 13.66
C GLY A 857 -22.77 -17.35 12.31
N ARG A 858 -22.79 -18.66 12.09
CA ARG A 858 -22.32 -19.24 10.83
C ARG A 858 -23.22 -18.83 9.68
N HIS A 859 -22.65 -18.74 8.49
CA HIS A 859 -23.40 -18.55 7.25
C HIS A 859 -24.33 -19.75 6.99
N GLU A 860 -25.52 -19.52 6.42
CA GLU A 860 -26.54 -20.58 6.20
C GLU A 860 -26.02 -21.74 5.33
N GLU A 861 -25.02 -21.45 4.50
CA GLU A 861 -24.44 -22.40 3.55
C GLU A 861 -23.16 -23.08 4.07
N ASP A 862 -22.65 -22.67 5.23
CA ASP A 862 -21.56 -23.38 5.90
C ASP A 862 -22.03 -24.82 6.21
N PRO A 863 -21.28 -25.87 5.83
CA PRO A 863 -21.59 -27.25 6.20
C PRO A 863 -21.78 -27.45 7.72
N PHE A 864 -21.19 -26.57 8.52
CA PHE A 864 -21.29 -26.56 9.96
C PHE A 864 -22.31 -25.56 10.51
N PHE A 865 -23.19 -24.97 9.69
CA PHE A 865 -24.18 -23.96 10.10
C PHE A 865 -24.98 -24.34 11.36
N ASN A 866 -25.36 -25.62 11.48
CA ASN A 866 -26.12 -26.14 12.63
C ASN A 866 -25.26 -26.44 13.87
N GLN A 867 -23.95 -26.21 13.81
CA GLN A 867 -23.01 -26.37 14.92
C GLN A 867 -22.69 -25.02 15.55
N SER A 868 -22.36 -25.04 16.84
CA SER A 868 -21.94 -23.83 17.53
C SER A 868 -20.63 -23.28 16.94
N ASN A 869 -20.55 -21.96 16.81
CA ASN A 869 -19.31 -21.23 16.57
C ASN A 869 -18.91 -20.42 17.82
N ALA A 870 -19.39 -20.85 19.01
CA ALA A 870 -18.99 -20.21 20.25
C ALA A 870 -17.47 -20.42 20.48
N PRO A 871 -16.75 -19.42 21.02
CA PRO A 871 -15.32 -19.52 21.20
C PRO A 871 -14.89 -20.73 22.03
N LEU A 872 -13.88 -21.43 21.54
CA LEU A 872 -13.21 -22.54 22.22
C LEU A 872 -11.70 -22.40 22.04
N PHE A 873 -10.93 -23.02 22.91
CA PHE A 873 -9.52 -23.21 22.63
C PHE A 873 -9.36 -24.43 21.73
N GLY A 874 -8.55 -24.31 20.69
CA GLY A 874 -8.36 -25.32 19.66
C GLY A 874 -6.90 -25.43 19.22
N VAL A 875 -6.51 -26.60 18.76
CA VAL A 875 -5.26 -26.81 18.01
C VAL A 875 -5.45 -27.96 17.02
N GLU A 876 -5.01 -27.77 15.78
CA GLU A 876 -5.06 -28.76 14.71
C GLU A 876 -3.74 -29.55 14.68
N LEU A 877 -3.81 -30.82 15.09
CA LEU A 877 -2.68 -31.75 15.09
C LEU A 877 -2.36 -32.33 13.70
N GLY A 878 -3.29 -32.22 12.76
CA GLY A 878 -3.17 -32.80 11.41
C GLY A 878 -3.57 -34.27 11.36
N GLN A 879 -2.96 -35.03 10.44
CA GLN A 879 -3.25 -36.44 10.18
C GLN A 879 -2.31 -37.39 10.94
N PHE A 880 -2.83 -38.57 11.29
CA PHE A 880 -2.11 -39.66 11.92
C PHE A 880 -2.27 -40.96 11.12
N SER A 881 -1.35 -41.91 11.28
CA SER A 881 -1.40 -43.22 10.62
C SER A 881 -2.49 -44.12 11.20
N SER A 882 -3.11 -44.97 10.36
CA SER A 882 -4.12 -45.94 10.82
C SER A 882 -3.57 -46.87 11.92
N GLY A 883 -4.36 -47.08 12.96
CA GLY A 883 -4.00 -47.86 14.15
C GLY A 883 -3.18 -47.11 15.20
N GLN A 884 -2.75 -45.87 14.96
CA GLN A 884 -2.12 -45.05 16.01
C GLN A 884 -3.13 -44.68 17.09
N SER A 885 -2.68 -44.71 18.34
CA SER A 885 -3.46 -44.31 19.51
C SER A 885 -2.72 -43.22 20.25
N ILE A 886 -3.30 -42.03 20.28
CA ILE A 886 -2.70 -40.84 20.87
C ILE A 886 -3.43 -40.54 22.17
N GLY A 887 -2.70 -40.53 23.27
CA GLY A 887 -3.20 -40.02 24.55
C GLY A 887 -2.95 -38.52 24.65
N PHE A 888 -3.82 -37.78 25.32
CA PHE A 888 -3.68 -36.35 25.49
C PHE A 888 -4.28 -35.82 26.80
N TRP A 889 -3.79 -34.68 27.25
CA TRP A 889 -4.38 -33.89 28.33
C TRP A 889 -4.05 -32.41 28.11
N ILE A 890 -4.76 -31.50 28.76
CA ILE A 890 -4.45 -30.07 28.70
C ILE A 890 -4.05 -29.52 30.06
N VAL A 891 -3.24 -28.46 30.03
CA VAL A 891 -2.93 -27.62 31.19
C VAL A 891 -3.37 -26.20 30.84
N ALA A 892 -4.30 -25.65 31.63
CA ALA A 892 -4.73 -24.26 31.50
C ALA A 892 -4.07 -23.41 32.61
N THR A 893 -3.59 -22.24 32.23
CA THR A 893 -2.97 -21.25 33.13
C THR A 893 -3.68 -19.92 33.02
N ASP A 894 -4.03 -19.29 34.14
CA ASP A 894 -4.50 -17.91 34.17
C ASP A 894 -3.34 -16.89 34.24
N THR A 895 -3.66 -15.60 34.14
CA THR A 895 -2.67 -14.51 34.21
C THR A 895 -1.99 -14.40 35.58
N ALA A 896 -2.60 -14.90 36.65
CA ALA A 896 -1.99 -15.02 37.98
C ALA A 896 -1.13 -16.28 38.16
N ASN A 897 -0.87 -17.04 37.08
CA ASN A 897 -0.13 -18.30 37.06
C ASN A 897 -0.77 -19.45 37.86
N ASN A 898 -2.06 -19.38 38.20
CA ASN A 898 -2.77 -20.55 38.73
C ASN A 898 -3.00 -21.56 37.60
N ARG A 899 -2.87 -22.85 37.92
CA ARG A 899 -2.89 -23.92 36.92
C ARG A 899 -3.90 -25.01 37.28
N VAL A 900 -4.56 -25.52 36.25
CA VAL A 900 -5.35 -26.75 36.31
C VAL A 900 -4.92 -27.68 35.19
N GLN A 901 -4.89 -28.98 35.49
CA GLN A 901 -4.66 -30.04 34.52
C GLN A 901 -5.92 -30.87 34.38
N SER A 902 -6.26 -31.27 33.15
CA SER A 902 -7.36 -32.20 32.92
C SER A 902 -6.98 -33.64 33.27
N GLU A 903 -8.00 -34.50 33.37
CA GLU A 903 -7.77 -35.94 33.22
C GLU A 903 -7.24 -36.22 31.80
N GLY A 904 -6.51 -37.32 31.64
CA GLY A 904 -6.03 -37.78 30.35
C GLY A 904 -7.15 -38.48 29.57
N ASP A 905 -7.22 -38.22 28.28
CA ASP A 905 -8.10 -38.88 27.32
C ASP A 905 -7.28 -39.43 26.14
N ALA A 906 -7.89 -40.19 25.24
CA ALA A 906 -7.20 -40.75 24.09
C ALA A 906 -8.13 -40.97 22.89
N PHE A 907 -7.55 -40.91 21.69
CA PHE A 907 -8.22 -41.32 20.46
C PHE A 907 -7.39 -42.31 19.67
N THR A 908 -8.06 -43.13 18.86
CA THR A 908 -7.42 -44.11 17.98
C THR A 908 -7.89 -43.89 16.54
N ILE A 909 -6.95 -43.90 15.61
CA ILE A 909 -7.23 -43.79 14.18
C ILE A 909 -7.69 -45.16 13.65
N GLN A 910 -8.85 -45.19 13.00
CA GLN A 910 -9.42 -46.43 12.46
C GLN A 910 -8.66 -46.96 11.24
#